data_AF-A0AAD2A682-F1
#
_entry.id   AF-A0AAD2A682-F1
#
_cell.length_a   1.000
_cell.length_b   1.000
_cell.length_c   1.000
_cell.angle_alpha   90.00
_cell.angle_beta   90.00
_cell.angle_gamma   90.00
#
_symmetry.space_group_name_H-M   'P 1'
#
loop_
_entity.id
_entity.type
_entity.pdbx_description
1 polymer ?
#
loop_
_entity_poly.entity_id
_entity_poly.type
_entity_poly.pdbx_seq_one_letter_code
_entity_poly.pdbx_strand_id
1 'polypeptide(L)'
;MSADLVAANTHGNLDEQIAQLMQCKPLSEPEVRTLCEKAKEILMEESNVQPVKSPVTICGDIHGQFHDLAELFRIGGKCPDTNYLFMGDYVDRGYYSVETVTLLVALKVRYPQRITILRGNHESRQITQVYGFYDECLRKYGNANVWKTFTDLFDYFPLTALVESEIFCLHGGLSPSIETLDNVRNFDRVQEVPHEGPMCDLLWSDPDDRCGWGISPRGAGYTFGQDISEQFNHTNNLNLIARAHQLVMEGYNWAHEQKVVTIFSAPNYCYRCGNMASILEVDDNREHTFIQFEPAPRRGEPDDLFALDLSVYRVVHPNRVNFVFLWLLGWDCEPREPVEFTSPDGLIPGPCHSCQATHSREQSNNGHGLGKVQPLIKPPLDLTSAPPLQLLIITITDLTWPLTHGVDESYNLTIPSSGSTNATLSAHTVCGAMRGLETFSQLVYSEPSIVASGLYISDVPLFKHRGIILDTSRNYYPVEDLLRLIKAMSMNKLNVFHWHITDSQSFPLVLPTEPELAGKGAYSEDMKYTIEDVKLVVEFGMEYGVRIVPEIDMPAHTGSWAEACPEIVTCANMFWWPAEAKWADRFASEPGTGQLNPLSPKTYEVVKNVINDVATMFPDSFYHAGGDEIVPNCWKADRSIQTFLSKNGTLSQILEIFVNSTLPYIISLNRTVVYWEDVLLDSIIKVSPSVLPPENVILQTWNNGPNNTKRVVASGYHVIVSSSDYYYLDCGHGGFLGNDSQYDQPPGTDPVNGGSWCEPFKTWQTIYNYDITYGLSERESKLVLGGEVALWSEQADSTVMDSRIWPRASAMAEALWSGNRDKTGKKRYSEATDRLNEWRYRMVTRGIGAEPIQPLWCVKNPVLEQGNHSIIKMVAIIGNQYVNSAIQSIKTGLICASGLELLRLEVIWAIFAGIEDSSLMKILVQFKLVLVFVHESMTRLTFNNKLLLII
;
A
#
# COMPACT_ATOMS: atom_id res chain seq x y z
N MET A 1 -31.05 -57.47 -2.86
CA MET A 1 -31.28 -56.02 -3.04
C MET A 1 -30.80 -55.31 -1.79
N SER A 2 -29.60 -54.72 -1.78
CA SER A 2 -29.15 -53.62 -0.89
C SER A 2 -27.62 -53.55 -0.70
N ALA A 3 -26.84 -53.54 -1.79
CA ALA A 3 -25.44 -53.10 -1.74
C ALA A 3 -25.16 -52.08 -2.87
N ASP A 4 -25.74 -52.31 -4.06
CA ASP A 4 -25.59 -51.41 -5.20
C ASP A 4 -26.42 -50.11 -5.13
N LEU A 5 -27.31 -49.97 -4.15
CA LEU A 5 -28.15 -48.77 -3.98
C LEU A 5 -27.57 -47.71 -3.04
N VAL A 6 -26.48 -48.01 -2.30
CA VAL A 6 -25.86 -47.03 -1.38
C VAL A 6 -24.73 -46.24 -2.08
N ALA A 7 -24.02 -46.85 -3.04
CA ALA A 7 -23.01 -46.15 -3.84
C ALA A 7 -23.60 -45.12 -4.82
N ALA A 8 -24.86 -45.27 -5.23
CA ALA A 8 -25.50 -44.36 -6.16
C ALA A 8 -25.91 -43.00 -5.55
N ASN A 9 -25.92 -42.86 -4.21
CA ASN A 9 -26.45 -41.67 -3.53
C ASN A 9 -25.37 -40.73 -2.93
N THR A 10 -24.09 -41.10 -3.00
CA THR A 10 -22.96 -40.25 -2.55
C THR A 10 -22.40 -39.37 -3.66
N HIS A 11 -22.53 -39.78 -4.93
CA HIS A 11 -22.05 -39.02 -6.10
C HIS A 11 -22.99 -37.88 -6.52
N GLY A 12 -24.29 -38.01 -6.29
CA GLY A 12 -25.28 -36.99 -6.68
C GLY A 12 -24.98 -35.61 -6.08
N ASN A 13 -24.52 -35.56 -4.82
CA ASN A 13 -24.15 -34.30 -4.17
C ASN A 13 -22.82 -33.70 -4.69
N LEU A 14 -21.84 -34.53 -5.07
CA LEU A 14 -20.54 -34.04 -5.55
C LEU A 14 -20.61 -33.49 -6.97
N ASP A 15 -21.40 -34.13 -7.84
CA ASP A 15 -21.63 -33.62 -9.21
C ASP A 15 -22.41 -32.30 -9.18
N GLU A 16 -23.34 -32.12 -8.24
CA GLU A 16 -24.03 -30.85 -7.96
C GLU A 16 -23.07 -29.78 -7.44
N GLN A 17 -22.18 -30.12 -6.51
CA GLN A 17 -21.14 -29.22 -6.00
C GLN A 17 -20.19 -28.74 -7.10
N ILE A 18 -19.74 -29.65 -7.98
CA ILE A 18 -18.92 -29.29 -9.14
C ILE A 18 -19.69 -28.37 -10.09
N ALA A 19 -20.96 -28.67 -10.38
CA ALA A 19 -21.81 -27.83 -11.24
C ALA A 19 -22.05 -26.44 -10.64
N GLN A 20 -22.14 -26.32 -9.31
CA GLN A 20 -22.21 -25.05 -8.60
C GLN A 20 -20.89 -24.27 -8.69
N LEU A 21 -19.76 -24.95 -8.42
CA LEU A 21 -18.43 -24.33 -8.49
C LEU A 21 -18.09 -23.84 -9.89
N MET A 22 -18.45 -24.61 -10.94
CA MET A 22 -18.28 -24.18 -12.34
C MET A 22 -19.07 -22.91 -12.70
N GLN A 23 -20.05 -22.50 -11.89
CA GLN A 23 -20.74 -21.21 -12.00
C GLN A 23 -20.06 -20.10 -11.17
N CYS A 24 -18.84 -20.33 -10.67
CA CYS A 24 -18.12 -19.46 -9.74
C CYS A 24 -18.91 -19.18 -8.45
N LYS A 25 -19.64 -20.17 -7.93
CA LYS A 25 -20.39 -20.07 -6.66
C LYS A 25 -19.68 -20.89 -5.58
N PRO A 26 -19.33 -20.29 -4.42
CA PRO A 26 -18.69 -21.03 -3.35
C PRO A 26 -19.64 -22.07 -2.74
N LEU A 27 -19.11 -23.17 -2.21
CA LEU A 27 -19.86 -24.13 -1.40
C LEU A 27 -20.09 -23.56 0.01
N SER A 28 -20.98 -24.16 0.80
CA SER A 28 -21.13 -23.79 2.21
C SER A 28 -19.97 -24.30 3.07
N GLU A 29 -19.71 -23.67 4.23
CA GLU A 29 -18.63 -24.10 5.14
C GLU A 29 -18.70 -25.60 5.50
N PRO A 30 -19.86 -26.20 5.83
CA PRO A 30 -19.95 -27.65 6.09
C PRO A 30 -19.60 -28.51 4.87
N GLU A 31 -20.00 -28.08 3.67
CA GLU A 31 -19.70 -28.79 2.43
C GLU A 31 -18.20 -28.74 2.12
N VAL A 32 -17.56 -27.58 2.26
CA VAL A 32 -16.10 -27.44 2.13
C VAL A 32 -15.40 -28.37 3.12
N ARG A 33 -15.84 -28.39 4.38
CA ARG A 33 -15.28 -29.27 5.41
C ARG A 33 -15.39 -30.74 5.03
N THR A 34 -16.57 -31.20 4.64
CA THR A 34 -16.78 -32.60 4.22
C THR A 34 -15.95 -32.95 2.98
N LEU A 35 -15.83 -32.02 2.03
CA LEU A 35 -15.04 -32.21 0.83
C LEU A 35 -13.55 -32.34 1.15
N CYS A 36 -13.00 -31.46 1.99
CA CYS A 36 -11.60 -31.50 2.40
C CYS A 36 -11.27 -32.77 3.19
N GLU A 37 -12.16 -33.26 4.06
CA GLU A 37 -11.92 -34.52 4.77
C GLU A 37 -11.87 -35.73 3.81
N LYS A 38 -12.76 -35.79 2.81
CA LYS A 38 -12.68 -36.82 1.76
C LYS A 38 -11.41 -36.70 0.92
N ALA A 39 -10.95 -35.48 0.67
CA ALA A 39 -9.70 -35.27 -0.05
C ALA A 39 -8.49 -35.75 0.77
N LYS A 40 -8.47 -35.52 2.09
CA LYS A 40 -7.42 -36.05 2.98
C LYS A 40 -7.35 -37.57 2.94
N GLU A 41 -8.51 -38.26 2.96
CA GLU A 41 -8.56 -39.73 2.84
C GLU A 41 -7.82 -40.24 1.60
N ILE A 42 -7.98 -39.57 0.46
CA ILE A 42 -7.30 -39.91 -0.80
C ILE A 42 -5.83 -39.52 -0.73
N LEU A 43 -5.54 -38.28 -0.36
CA LEU A 43 -4.20 -37.70 -0.41
C LEU A 43 -3.24 -38.33 0.60
N MET A 44 -3.73 -38.90 1.70
CA MET A 44 -2.91 -39.66 2.66
C MET A 44 -2.29 -40.92 2.03
N GLU A 45 -2.95 -41.52 1.03
CA GLU A 45 -2.46 -42.74 0.35
C GLU A 45 -1.46 -42.42 -0.77
N GLU A 46 -1.35 -41.15 -1.19
CA GLU A 46 -0.49 -40.72 -2.29
C GLU A 46 0.98 -40.56 -1.86
N SER A 47 1.91 -40.81 -2.77
CA SER A 47 3.33 -40.64 -2.49
C SER A 47 3.75 -39.18 -2.67
N ASN A 48 4.81 -38.73 -1.99
CA ASN A 48 5.42 -37.42 -2.30
C ASN A 48 5.97 -37.35 -3.73
N VAL A 49 6.23 -38.50 -4.36
CA VAL A 49 6.55 -38.64 -5.78
C VAL A 49 5.42 -39.43 -6.43
N GLN A 50 4.33 -38.75 -6.76
CA GLN A 50 3.11 -39.40 -7.23
C GLN A 50 3.26 -39.89 -8.68
N PRO A 51 3.10 -41.19 -8.97
CA PRO A 51 3.19 -41.70 -10.34
C PRO A 51 1.98 -41.26 -11.16
N VAL A 52 2.22 -40.73 -12.36
CA VAL A 52 1.20 -40.26 -13.29
C VAL A 52 1.42 -40.91 -14.65
N LYS A 53 0.34 -41.37 -15.29
CA LYS A 53 0.40 -42.01 -16.62
C LYS A 53 0.03 -41.02 -17.72
N SER A 54 0.65 -41.15 -18.89
CA SER A 54 0.18 -40.49 -20.10
C SER A 54 -1.09 -41.20 -20.64
N PRO A 55 -1.97 -40.48 -21.37
CA PRO A 55 -1.87 -39.07 -21.71
C PRO A 55 -2.20 -38.18 -20.51
N VAL A 56 -1.54 -37.04 -20.35
CA VAL A 56 -1.80 -36.08 -19.25
C VAL A 56 -1.50 -34.65 -19.64
N THR A 57 -2.31 -33.72 -19.15
CA THR A 57 -2.11 -32.28 -19.27
C THR A 57 -1.53 -31.72 -17.97
N ILE A 58 -0.35 -31.13 -18.05
CA ILE A 58 0.40 -30.56 -16.94
C ILE A 58 0.14 -29.04 -16.90
N CYS A 59 -0.25 -28.55 -15.72
CA CYS A 59 -0.63 -27.16 -15.47
C CYS A 59 0.29 -26.55 -14.40
N GLY A 60 0.74 -25.32 -14.65
CA GLY A 60 1.48 -24.50 -13.69
C GLY A 60 0.56 -23.68 -12.79
N ASP A 61 1.07 -22.54 -12.31
CA ASP A 61 0.40 -21.63 -11.38
C ASP A 61 -0.98 -21.14 -11.89
N ILE A 62 -1.93 -20.98 -10.96
CA ILE A 62 -3.30 -20.48 -11.24
C ILE A 62 -3.64 -19.22 -10.41
N HIS A 63 -3.13 -19.10 -9.18
CA HIS A 63 -3.27 -17.91 -8.31
C HIS A 63 -4.70 -17.35 -8.24
N GLY A 64 -5.69 -18.18 -7.91
CA GLY A 64 -7.08 -17.73 -7.71
C GLY A 64 -7.78 -17.12 -8.93
N GLN A 65 -7.23 -17.28 -10.14
CA GLN A 65 -7.81 -16.81 -11.40
C GLN A 65 -8.86 -17.81 -11.94
N PHE A 66 -10.00 -17.93 -11.25
CA PHE A 66 -11.02 -18.94 -11.53
C PHE A 66 -11.51 -19.00 -12.99
N HIS A 67 -11.74 -17.84 -13.62
CA HIS A 67 -12.23 -17.81 -14.99
C HIS A 67 -11.19 -18.31 -15.99
N ASP A 68 -9.91 -18.08 -15.73
CA ASP A 68 -8.82 -18.61 -16.53
C ASP A 68 -8.64 -20.11 -16.29
N LEU A 69 -8.88 -20.61 -15.06
CA LEU A 69 -8.98 -22.05 -14.81
C LEU A 69 -10.15 -22.70 -15.56
N ALA A 70 -11.31 -22.04 -15.62
CA ALA A 70 -12.45 -22.54 -16.39
C ALA A 70 -12.15 -22.59 -17.89
N GLU A 71 -11.39 -21.61 -18.39
CA GLU A 71 -10.91 -21.56 -19.76
C GLU A 71 -9.86 -22.64 -20.04
N LEU A 72 -8.95 -22.90 -19.11
CA LEU A 72 -8.00 -24.02 -19.16
C LEU A 72 -8.73 -25.36 -19.37
N PHE A 73 -9.83 -25.62 -18.64
CA PHE A 73 -10.65 -26.82 -18.85
C PHE A 73 -11.45 -26.80 -20.16
N ARG A 74 -11.72 -25.62 -20.72
CA ARG A 74 -12.35 -25.51 -22.04
C ARG A 74 -11.36 -25.90 -23.14
N ILE A 75 -10.08 -25.55 -22.97
CA ILE A 75 -9.01 -25.72 -23.94
C ILE A 75 -8.39 -27.12 -23.86
N GLY A 76 -7.94 -27.55 -22.67
CA GLY A 76 -7.33 -28.88 -22.48
C GLY A 76 -8.34 -30.03 -22.42
N GLY A 77 -9.64 -29.73 -22.38
CA GLY A 77 -10.71 -30.73 -22.31
C GLY A 77 -11.26 -30.98 -20.92
N LYS A 78 -12.42 -31.64 -20.84
CA LYS A 78 -13.14 -31.81 -19.57
C LYS A 78 -12.74 -33.10 -18.88
N CYS A 79 -12.70 -33.07 -17.55
CA CYS A 79 -12.70 -34.31 -16.78
C CYS A 79 -14.05 -35.04 -16.93
N PRO A 80 -14.07 -36.39 -17.05
CA PRO A 80 -12.94 -37.30 -16.92
C PRO A 80 -12.23 -37.68 -18.24
N ASP A 81 -12.54 -37.02 -19.36
CA ASP A 81 -11.99 -37.36 -20.68
C ASP A 81 -10.49 -36.99 -20.79
N THR A 82 -10.06 -35.95 -20.07
CA THR A 82 -8.65 -35.54 -19.96
C THR A 82 -8.11 -35.81 -18.55
N ASN A 83 -6.86 -36.28 -18.45
CA ASN A 83 -6.12 -36.38 -17.19
C ASN A 83 -5.34 -35.08 -16.93
N TYR A 84 -5.31 -34.61 -15.69
CA TYR A 84 -4.60 -33.39 -15.32
C TYR A 84 -3.61 -33.58 -14.18
N LEU A 85 -2.48 -32.89 -14.26
CA LEU A 85 -1.50 -32.71 -13.20
C LEU A 85 -1.31 -31.21 -12.94
N PHE A 86 -1.70 -30.75 -11.76
CA PHE A 86 -1.53 -29.36 -11.32
C PHE A 86 -0.34 -29.24 -10.36
N MET A 87 0.57 -28.29 -10.62
CA MET A 87 1.87 -28.22 -9.95
C MET A 87 1.93 -27.35 -8.68
N GLY A 88 0.88 -26.58 -8.35
CA GLY A 88 0.81 -25.75 -7.14
C GLY A 88 0.27 -24.35 -7.41
N ASP A 89 0.24 -23.53 -6.36
CA ASP A 89 -0.19 -22.12 -6.37
C ASP A 89 -1.59 -21.91 -6.95
N TYR A 90 -2.58 -22.47 -6.26
CA TYR A 90 -4.00 -22.39 -6.60
C TYR A 90 -4.68 -21.16 -6.02
N VAL A 91 -4.13 -20.64 -4.92
CA VAL A 91 -4.69 -19.57 -4.10
C VAL A 91 -3.80 -18.34 -4.12
N ASP A 92 -4.33 -17.23 -3.57
CA ASP A 92 -3.70 -15.91 -3.51
C ASP A 92 -3.62 -15.17 -4.85
N ARG A 93 -3.43 -13.84 -4.79
CA ARG A 93 -3.26 -12.89 -5.92
C ARG A 93 -4.44 -12.74 -6.89
N GLY A 94 -5.27 -13.76 -7.09
CA GLY A 94 -6.53 -13.69 -7.83
C GLY A 94 -7.76 -13.46 -6.94
N TYR A 95 -8.89 -13.09 -7.55
CA TYR A 95 -10.10 -12.71 -6.82
C TYR A 95 -10.95 -13.89 -6.30
N TYR A 96 -10.68 -15.11 -6.78
CA TYR A 96 -11.55 -16.28 -6.61
C TYR A 96 -10.76 -17.53 -6.15
N SER A 97 -9.84 -17.35 -5.21
CA SER A 97 -9.02 -18.45 -4.67
C SER A 97 -9.88 -19.55 -4.05
N VAL A 98 -10.95 -19.19 -3.33
CA VAL A 98 -11.87 -20.16 -2.71
C VAL A 98 -12.51 -21.05 -3.77
N GLU A 99 -13.09 -20.49 -4.82
CA GLU A 99 -13.74 -21.28 -5.88
C GLU A 99 -12.72 -22.10 -6.66
N THR A 100 -11.54 -21.52 -6.95
CA THR A 100 -10.43 -22.16 -7.67
C THR A 100 -9.98 -23.43 -6.95
N VAL A 101 -9.56 -23.31 -5.69
CA VAL A 101 -9.06 -24.46 -4.92
C VAL A 101 -10.18 -25.46 -4.60
N THR A 102 -11.40 -24.98 -4.31
CA THR A 102 -12.53 -25.88 -4.03
C THR A 102 -12.89 -26.72 -5.27
N LEU A 103 -12.85 -26.14 -6.47
CA LEU A 103 -13.10 -26.85 -7.72
C LEU A 103 -12.05 -27.94 -7.96
N LEU A 104 -10.76 -27.62 -7.81
CA LEU A 104 -9.69 -28.60 -7.99
C LEU A 104 -9.80 -29.75 -6.99
N VAL A 105 -10.10 -29.45 -5.72
CA VAL A 105 -10.32 -30.48 -4.69
C VAL A 105 -11.57 -31.32 -4.98
N ALA A 106 -12.67 -30.71 -5.44
CA ALA A 106 -13.88 -31.43 -5.83
C ALA A 106 -13.62 -32.39 -6.99
N LEU A 107 -12.87 -31.96 -8.00
CA LEU A 107 -12.47 -32.79 -9.13
C LEU A 107 -11.50 -33.91 -8.69
N LYS A 108 -10.57 -33.64 -7.77
CA LYS A 108 -9.70 -34.67 -7.17
C LYS A 108 -10.50 -35.74 -6.45
N VAL A 109 -11.47 -35.36 -5.62
CA VAL A 109 -12.33 -36.33 -4.90
C VAL A 109 -13.21 -37.11 -5.87
N ARG A 110 -13.70 -36.45 -6.94
CA ARG A 110 -14.58 -37.09 -7.92
C ARG A 110 -13.87 -38.04 -8.87
N TYR A 111 -12.64 -37.71 -9.25
CA TYR A 111 -11.82 -38.42 -10.21
C TYR A 111 -10.38 -38.59 -9.70
N PRO A 112 -10.16 -39.34 -8.61
CA PRO A 112 -8.88 -39.40 -7.90
C PRO A 112 -7.71 -39.89 -8.77
N GLN A 113 -8.01 -40.74 -9.77
CA GLN A 113 -7.04 -41.30 -10.70
C GLN A 113 -6.82 -40.45 -11.97
N ARG A 114 -7.56 -39.35 -12.12
CA ARG A 114 -7.52 -38.47 -13.31
C ARG A 114 -7.00 -37.08 -12.99
N ILE A 115 -7.13 -36.64 -11.75
CA ILE A 115 -6.63 -35.35 -11.25
C ILE A 115 -5.51 -35.62 -10.26
N THR A 116 -4.33 -35.08 -10.51
CA THR A 116 -3.22 -35.01 -9.57
C THR A 116 -2.99 -33.56 -9.19
N ILE A 117 -2.86 -33.28 -7.89
CA ILE A 117 -2.61 -31.94 -7.35
C ILE A 117 -1.35 -31.98 -6.51
N LEU A 118 -0.42 -31.07 -6.76
CA LEU A 118 0.80 -30.91 -5.98
C LEU A 118 0.70 -29.68 -5.07
N ARG A 119 1.59 -29.61 -4.09
CA ARG A 119 1.73 -28.46 -3.18
C ARG A 119 2.61 -27.38 -3.82
N GLY A 120 2.14 -26.14 -3.86
CA GLY A 120 2.95 -24.96 -4.13
C GLY A 120 3.36 -24.22 -2.87
N ASN A 121 4.11 -23.13 -3.01
CA ASN A 121 4.52 -22.31 -1.87
C ASN A 121 3.34 -21.48 -1.31
N HIS A 122 2.33 -21.20 -2.13
CA HIS A 122 1.08 -20.55 -1.71
C HIS A 122 0.12 -21.49 -0.96
N GLU A 123 0.32 -22.80 -1.00
CA GLU A 123 -0.39 -23.77 -0.15
C GLU A 123 0.24 -23.89 1.26
N SER A 124 0.43 -22.74 1.91
CA SER A 124 1.04 -22.59 3.25
C SER A 124 0.30 -21.56 4.11
N ARG A 125 0.32 -21.73 5.44
CA ARG A 125 -0.39 -20.82 6.36
C ARG A 125 0.21 -19.41 6.33
N GLN A 126 1.53 -19.30 6.15
CA GLN A 126 2.22 -18.02 6.17
C GLN A 126 1.94 -17.19 4.92
N ILE A 127 2.03 -17.80 3.74
CA ILE A 127 1.85 -17.10 2.46
C ILE A 127 0.39 -16.69 2.27
N THR A 128 -0.56 -17.59 2.60
CA THR A 128 -2.00 -17.31 2.46
C THR A 128 -2.52 -16.16 3.35
N GLN A 129 -1.81 -15.83 4.44
CA GLN A 129 -2.13 -14.68 5.29
C GLN A 129 -1.64 -13.35 4.72
N VAL A 130 -0.64 -13.38 3.83
CA VAL A 130 -0.01 -12.18 3.26
C VAL A 130 -0.61 -11.85 1.89
N TYR A 131 -0.95 -12.85 1.08
CA TYR A 131 -1.28 -12.66 -0.34
C TYR A 131 -2.75 -12.85 -0.72
N GLY A 132 -3.65 -12.97 0.27
CA GLY A 132 -5.09 -12.68 0.11
C GLY A 132 -6.06 -13.83 0.37
N PHE A 133 -5.63 -15.10 0.39
CA PHE A 133 -6.55 -16.24 0.57
C PHE A 133 -7.21 -16.26 1.94
N TYR A 134 -6.48 -15.90 3.00
CA TYR A 134 -7.03 -15.76 4.35
C TYR A 134 -8.16 -14.73 4.40
N ASP A 135 -7.92 -13.55 3.82
CA ASP A 135 -8.89 -12.46 3.77
C ASP A 135 -10.10 -12.82 2.90
N GLU A 136 -9.88 -13.55 1.80
CA GLU A 136 -10.96 -14.06 0.95
C GLU A 136 -11.88 -15.02 1.72
N CYS A 137 -11.32 -15.97 2.47
CA CYS A 137 -12.10 -16.89 3.30
C CYS A 137 -12.89 -16.15 4.38
N LEU A 138 -12.26 -15.19 5.07
CA LEU A 138 -12.94 -14.34 6.05
C LEU A 138 -14.10 -13.56 5.43
N ARG A 139 -13.89 -13.00 4.24
CA ARG A 139 -14.90 -12.21 3.53
C ARG A 139 -16.09 -13.06 3.08
N LYS A 140 -15.84 -14.27 2.55
CA LYS A 140 -16.90 -15.14 1.99
C LYS A 140 -17.69 -15.92 3.06
N TYR A 141 -17.03 -16.34 4.14
CA TYR A 141 -17.65 -17.20 5.17
C TYR A 141 -17.86 -16.50 6.52
N GLY A 142 -17.37 -15.26 6.69
CA GLY A 142 -17.48 -14.48 7.91
C GLY A 142 -16.60 -14.94 9.07
N ASN A 143 -15.77 -15.97 8.85
CA ASN A 143 -14.87 -16.56 9.84
C ASN A 143 -13.70 -17.30 9.16
N ALA A 144 -12.67 -17.68 9.92
CA ALA A 144 -11.45 -18.29 9.39
C ALA A 144 -11.51 -19.83 9.28
N ASN A 145 -12.66 -20.47 9.50
CA ASN A 145 -12.77 -21.93 9.53
C ASN A 145 -12.49 -22.54 8.17
N VAL A 146 -12.96 -21.93 7.08
CA VAL A 146 -12.69 -22.42 5.73
C VAL A 146 -11.21 -22.30 5.38
N TRP A 147 -10.57 -21.18 5.71
CA TRP A 147 -9.11 -21.02 5.57
C TRP A 147 -8.38 -22.11 6.34
N LYS A 148 -8.73 -22.32 7.62
CA LYS A 148 -8.13 -23.37 8.45
C LYS A 148 -8.32 -24.76 7.84
N THR A 149 -9.51 -25.04 7.33
CA THR A 149 -9.86 -26.32 6.69
C THR A 149 -8.98 -26.57 5.45
N PHE A 150 -8.75 -25.55 4.63
CA PHE A 150 -7.88 -25.65 3.46
C PHE A 150 -6.41 -25.74 3.84
N THR A 151 -5.90 -24.92 4.77
CA THR A 151 -4.51 -25.03 5.20
C THR A 151 -4.20 -26.37 5.86
N ASP A 152 -5.16 -26.94 6.59
CA ASP A 152 -5.02 -28.29 7.15
C ASP A 152 -5.10 -29.39 6.06
N LEU A 153 -5.72 -29.12 4.91
CA LEU A 153 -5.72 -30.01 3.74
C LEU A 153 -4.40 -29.89 2.95
N PHE A 154 -3.86 -28.68 2.80
CA PHE A 154 -2.62 -28.41 2.06
C PHE A 154 -1.42 -29.20 2.56
N ASP A 155 -1.37 -29.48 3.87
CA ASP A 155 -0.35 -30.34 4.46
C ASP A 155 -0.35 -31.78 3.89
N TYR A 156 -1.45 -32.24 3.30
CA TYR A 156 -1.55 -33.57 2.71
C TYR A 156 -1.18 -33.62 1.23
N PHE A 157 -0.97 -32.46 0.57
CA PHE A 157 -0.67 -32.42 -0.86
C PHE A 157 0.71 -33.04 -1.15
N PRO A 158 0.81 -33.98 -2.11
CA PRO A 158 2.09 -34.45 -2.61
C PRO A 158 3.01 -33.31 -3.04
N LEU A 159 4.31 -33.47 -2.84
CA LEU A 159 5.30 -32.45 -3.21
C LEU A 159 5.64 -32.48 -4.70
N THR A 160 5.65 -33.67 -5.30
CA THR A 160 6.13 -33.89 -6.66
C THR A 160 5.34 -35.00 -7.36
N ALA A 161 5.40 -35.04 -8.68
CA ALA A 161 4.86 -36.12 -9.50
C ALA A 161 5.92 -36.64 -10.48
N LEU A 162 5.70 -37.85 -10.97
CA LEU A 162 6.57 -38.49 -11.95
C LEU A 162 5.71 -39.05 -13.09
N VAL A 163 5.74 -38.39 -14.25
CA VAL A 163 4.98 -38.80 -15.44
C VAL A 163 5.79 -39.82 -16.23
N GLU A 164 5.19 -40.99 -16.49
CA GLU A 164 5.79 -42.11 -17.25
C GLU A 164 7.20 -42.54 -16.77
N SER A 165 7.53 -42.28 -15.50
CA SER A 165 8.87 -42.48 -14.92
C SER A 165 10.00 -41.67 -15.57
N GLU A 166 9.68 -40.65 -16.37
CA GLU A 166 10.67 -39.90 -17.17
C GLU A 166 10.60 -38.38 -16.99
N ILE A 167 9.44 -37.82 -16.63
CA ILE A 167 9.28 -36.38 -16.40
C ILE A 167 9.02 -36.14 -14.91
N PHE A 168 9.93 -35.43 -14.27
CA PHE A 168 9.80 -35.04 -12.87
C PHE A 168 9.11 -33.69 -12.74
N CYS A 169 7.94 -33.68 -12.09
CA CYS A 169 7.10 -32.51 -11.95
C CYS A 169 7.08 -31.99 -10.51
N LEU A 170 7.27 -30.69 -10.33
CA LEU A 170 7.29 -30.03 -9.02
C LEU A 170 6.90 -28.56 -9.15
N HIS A 171 6.67 -27.87 -8.02
CA HIS A 171 6.32 -26.44 -8.06
C HIS A 171 7.52 -25.54 -8.35
N GLY A 172 8.50 -25.54 -7.45
CA GLY A 172 9.70 -24.72 -7.54
C GLY A 172 10.82 -25.43 -8.30
N GLY A 173 11.87 -25.84 -7.59
CA GLY A 173 13.10 -26.31 -8.22
C GLY A 173 13.82 -27.39 -7.41
N LEU A 174 15.04 -27.71 -7.79
CA LEU A 174 15.81 -28.75 -7.11
C LEU A 174 16.36 -28.24 -5.77
N SER A 175 16.76 -29.16 -4.89
CA SER A 175 17.41 -28.85 -3.61
C SER A 175 18.84 -29.42 -3.58
N PRO A 176 19.83 -28.70 -3.00
CA PRO A 176 21.17 -29.23 -2.78
C PRO A 176 21.19 -30.41 -1.80
N SER A 177 20.11 -30.64 -1.05
CA SER A 177 19.98 -31.74 -0.09
C SER A 177 19.27 -32.97 -0.68
N ILE A 178 18.89 -32.96 -1.96
CA ILE A 178 18.14 -34.03 -2.63
C ILE A 178 18.91 -34.49 -3.85
N GLU A 179 19.46 -35.70 -3.78
CA GLU A 179 20.16 -36.32 -4.91
C GLU A 179 19.25 -37.29 -5.68
N THR A 180 18.32 -37.95 -4.98
CA THR A 180 17.48 -39.01 -5.54
C THR A 180 15.99 -38.78 -5.27
N LEU A 181 15.13 -39.32 -6.14
CA LEU A 181 13.68 -39.32 -5.92
C LEU A 181 13.27 -40.03 -4.61
N ASP A 182 14.07 -40.98 -4.13
CA ASP A 182 13.83 -41.65 -2.84
C ASP A 182 14.00 -40.68 -1.65
N ASN A 183 14.85 -39.66 -1.76
CA ASN A 183 14.92 -38.62 -0.73
C ASN A 183 13.58 -37.88 -0.61
N VAL A 184 12.93 -37.59 -1.75
CA VAL A 184 11.62 -36.92 -1.78
C VAL A 184 10.51 -37.82 -1.20
N ARG A 185 10.52 -39.11 -1.55
CA ARG A 185 9.53 -40.09 -1.04
C ARG A 185 9.52 -40.19 0.49
N ASN A 186 10.65 -39.90 1.13
CA ASN A 186 10.83 -40.05 2.58
C ASN A 186 10.49 -38.79 3.40
N PHE A 187 10.09 -37.67 2.78
CA PHE A 187 9.66 -36.50 3.56
C PHE A 187 8.35 -36.75 4.33
N ASP A 188 8.31 -36.29 5.58
CA ASP A 188 7.04 -36.07 6.27
C ASP A 188 6.41 -34.80 5.70
N ARG A 189 5.46 -34.95 4.77
CA ARG A 189 4.79 -33.80 4.15
C ARG A 189 3.70 -33.17 5.02
N VAL A 190 3.18 -33.90 6.02
CA VAL A 190 1.98 -33.51 6.79
C VAL A 190 2.34 -32.53 7.90
N GLN A 191 2.86 -31.39 7.47
CA GLN A 191 3.29 -30.29 8.29
C GLN A 191 3.25 -28.99 7.50
N GLU A 192 3.33 -27.87 8.21
CA GLU A 192 3.58 -26.56 7.59
C GLU A 192 4.92 -26.58 6.84
N VAL A 193 5.00 -25.86 5.72
CA VAL A 193 6.25 -25.71 4.97
C VAL A 193 7.30 -25.04 5.88
N PRO A 194 8.45 -25.69 6.13
CA PRO A 194 9.53 -25.08 6.91
C PRO A 194 10.09 -23.82 6.24
N HIS A 195 10.69 -22.92 7.02
CA HIS A 195 11.35 -21.73 6.48
C HIS A 195 12.60 -22.04 5.65
N GLU A 196 13.26 -23.17 5.93
CA GLU A 196 14.47 -23.61 5.24
C GLU A 196 14.50 -25.15 5.12
N GLY A 197 15.38 -25.66 4.26
CA GLY A 197 15.59 -27.09 4.07
C GLY A 197 14.87 -27.65 2.83
N PRO A 198 15.02 -28.96 2.58
CA PRO A 198 14.73 -29.54 1.27
C PRO A 198 13.27 -29.42 0.82
N MET A 199 12.31 -29.45 1.74
CA MET A 199 10.90 -29.23 1.40
C MET A 199 10.63 -27.78 0.98
N CYS A 200 11.26 -26.81 1.64
CA CYS A 200 11.21 -25.40 1.24
C CYS A 200 11.86 -25.21 -0.14
N ASP A 201 13.04 -25.80 -0.33
CA ASP A 201 13.78 -25.72 -1.59
C ASP A 201 12.97 -26.23 -2.80
N LEU A 202 12.24 -27.36 -2.65
CA LEU A 202 11.38 -27.91 -3.71
C LEU A 202 10.25 -26.95 -4.14
N LEU A 203 9.85 -26.04 -3.26
CA LEU A 203 8.75 -25.10 -3.49
C LEU A 203 9.21 -23.70 -3.90
N TRP A 204 10.50 -23.35 -3.68
CA TRP A 204 11.01 -21.98 -3.84
C TRP A 204 12.24 -21.83 -4.75
N SER A 205 12.91 -22.93 -5.10
CA SER A 205 14.15 -22.86 -5.90
C SER A 205 13.87 -22.56 -7.36
N ASP A 206 14.82 -21.97 -8.08
CA ASP A 206 14.72 -21.46 -9.46
C ASP A 206 15.87 -21.93 -10.37
N PRO A 207 15.64 -22.34 -11.64
CA PRO A 207 16.72 -22.53 -12.59
C PRO A 207 17.38 -21.19 -12.91
N ASP A 208 18.69 -21.23 -13.13
CA ASP A 208 19.53 -20.08 -13.47
C ASP A 208 20.59 -20.56 -14.48
N ASP A 209 21.07 -19.68 -15.36
CA ASP A 209 22.06 -20.04 -16.38
C ASP A 209 23.46 -20.27 -15.79
N ARG A 210 23.69 -19.89 -14.52
CA ARG A 210 24.96 -20.14 -13.81
C ARG A 210 25.32 -21.63 -13.73
N CYS A 211 26.57 -21.92 -13.38
CA CYS A 211 27.01 -23.26 -13.00
C CYS A 211 26.88 -23.49 -11.48
N GLY A 212 26.41 -24.66 -11.07
CA GLY A 212 26.26 -25.08 -9.68
C GLY A 212 25.04 -24.48 -8.96
N TRP A 213 25.08 -24.50 -7.63
CA TRP A 213 24.05 -23.90 -6.77
C TRP A 213 24.33 -22.43 -6.47
N GLY A 214 23.28 -21.62 -6.36
CA GLY A 214 23.33 -20.24 -5.92
C GLY A 214 22.27 -19.93 -4.86
N ILE A 215 22.45 -18.83 -4.12
CA ILE A 215 21.43 -18.37 -3.15
C ILE A 215 20.26 -17.78 -3.93
N SER A 216 19.03 -18.14 -3.56
CA SER A 216 17.83 -17.58 -4.17
C SER A 216 17.64 -16.11 -3.76
N PRO A 217 17.36 -15.19 -4.71
CA PRO A 217 17.05 -13.80 -4.38
C PRO A 217 15.69 -13.65 -3.68
N ARG A 218 14.88 -14.72 -3.61
CA ARG A 218 13.57 -14.74 -2.95
C ARG A 218 13.65 -14.82 -1.43
N GLY A 219 14.84 -15.03 -0.87
CA GLY A 219 15.04 -15.26 0.57
C GLY A 219 14.65 -16.67 1.05
N ALA A 220 14.25 -17.57 0.13
CA ALA A 220 13.96 -18.97 0.37
C ALA A 220 14.35 -19.81 -0.87
N GLY A 221 14.81 -21.04 -0.64
CA GLY A 221 15.31 -21.93 -1.70
C GLY A 221 16.66 -21.50 -2.32
N TYR A 222 16.98 -22.09 -3.48
CA TYR A 222 18.25 -21.89 -4.19
C TYR A 222 18.03 -21.56 -5.67
N THR A 223 19.04 -20.99 -6.31
CA THR A 223 19.17 -21.04 -7.78
C THR A 223 20.02 -22.25 -8.17
N PHE A 224 19.77 -22.86 -9.34
CA PHE A 224 20.56 -24.01 -9.79
C PHE A 224 20.87 -23.97 -11.29
N GLY A 225 22.08 -24.39 -11.63
CA GLY A 225 22.62 -24.43 -12.97
C GLY A 225 22.26 -25.65 -13.82
N GLN A 226 22.64 -25.60 -15.10
CA GLN A 226 22.45 -26.70 -16.04
C GLN A 226 23.18 -27.99 -15.61
N ASP A 227 24.38 -27.88 -15.04
CA ASP A 227 25.13 -29.02 -14.51
C ASP A 227 24.36 -29.75 -13.41
N ILE A 228 23.64 -29.02 -12.56
CA ILE A 228 22.82 -29.58 -11.48
C ILE A 228 21.60 -30.32 -12.05
N SER A 229 20.87 -29.71 -12.99
CA SER A 229 19.68 -30.34 -13.59
C SER A 229 20.05 -31.56 -14.43
N GLU A 230 21.14 -31.51 -15.19
CA GLU A 230 21.69 -32.65 -15.93
C GLU A 230 22.12 -33.78 -15.00
N GLN A 231 22.87 -33.47 -13.93
CA GLN A 231 23.29 -34.47 -12.94
C GLN A 231 22.08 -35.11 -12.26
N PHE A 232 21.09 -34.32 -11.85
CA PHE A 232 19.88 -34.83 -11.22
C PHE A 232 19.10 -35.74 -12.16
N ASN A 233 18.92 -35.31 -13.42
CA ASN A 233 18.23 -36.09 -14.44
C ASN A 233 18.96 -37.40 -14.74
N HIS A 234 20.29 -37.36 -14.90
CA HIS A 234 21.09 -38.56 -15.11
C HIS A 234 21.01 -39.53 -13.93
N THR A 235 21.12 -39.03 -12.70
CA THR A 235 21.09 -39.84 -11.47
C THR A 235 19.74 -40.56 -11.29
N ASN A 236 18.65 -39.89 -11.68
CA ASN A 236 17.29 -40.39 -11.50
C ASN A 236 16.68 -41.00 -12.76
N ASN A 237 17.46 -41.13 -13.84
CA ASN A 237 17.01 -41.63 -15.14
C ASN A 237 15.78 -40.86 -15.69
N LEU A 238 15.85 -39.53 -15.64
CA LEU A 238 14.83 -38.61 -16.11
C LEU A 238 15.24 -37.95 -17.43
N ASN A 239 14.24 -37.64 -18.25
CA ASN A 239 14.42 -36.91 -19.49
C ASN A 239 14.19 -35.40 -19.31
N LEU A 240 13.30 -35.03 -18.39
CA LEU A 240 12.80 -33.67 -18.24
C LEU A 240 12.41 -33.36 -16.79
N ILE A 241 12.67 -32.13 -16.36
CA ILE A 241 12.08 -31.51 -15.17
C ILE A 241 11.03 -30.50 -15.64
N ALA A 242 9.77 -30.69 -15.26
CA ALA A 242 8.70 -29.73 -15.49
C ALA A 242 8.34 -29.03 -14.19
N ARG A 243 8.37 -27.69 -14.18
CA ARG A 243 8.16 -26.89 -12.98
C ARG A 243 7.27 -25.68 -13.22
N ALA A 244 6.92 -24.96 -12.16
CA ALA A 244 6.09 -23.77 -12.18
C ALA A 244 6.81 -22.58 -11.49
N HIS A 245 6.10 -21.77 -10.69
CA HIS A 245 6.60 -20.77 -9.73
C HIS A 245 7.23 -19.48 -10.32
N GLN A 246 7.93 -19.56 -11.46
CA GLN A 246 8.47 -18.39 -12.14
C GLN A 246 7.49 -17.89 -13.21
N LEU A 247 7.10 -16.62 -13.12
CA LEU A 247 6.36 -15.94 -14.18
C LEU A 247 7.18 -15.98 -15.48
N VAL A 248 6.56 -16.48 -16.54
CA VAL A 248 7.14 -16.53 -17.89
C VAL A 248 6.14 -15.93 -18.87
N MET A 249 6.63 -15.01 -19.71
CA MET A 249 5.75 -14.15 -20.53
C MET A 249 4.93 -14.92 -21.56
N GLU A 250 5.49 -16.00 -22.12
CA GLU A 250 4.84 -16.87 -23.11
C GLU A 250 4.02 -17.99 -22.44
N GLY A 251 3.88 -18.00 -21.12
CA GLY A 251 3.23 -19.09 -20.37
C GLY A 251 4.09 -20.35 -20.24
N TYR A 252 5.20 -20.47 -20.96
CA TYR A 252 6.24 -21.47 -20.71
C TYR A 252 7.63 -20.94 -21.07
N ASN A 253 8.69 -21.54 -20.51
CA ASN A 253 10.08 -21.25 -20.88
C ASN A 253 10.97 -22.49 -20.74
N TRP A 254 11.84 -22.73 -21.72
CA TRP A 254 12.85 -23.79 -21.69
C TRP A 254 14.17 -23.28 -21.12
N ALA A 255 14.78 -24.05 -20.23
CA ALA A 255 16.10 -23.78 -19.65
C ALA A 255 16.99 -25.04 -19.71
N HIS A 256 18.29 -24.86 -19.49
CA HIS A 256 19.28 -25.94 -19.35
C HIS A 256 19.23 -26.94 -20.50
N GLU A 257 19.40 -26.47 -21.74
CA GLU A 257 19.33 -27.29 -22.96
C GLU A 257 18.05 -28.14 -23.09
N GLN A 258 16.90 -27.54 -22.77
CA GLN A 258 15.59 -28.19 -22.78
C GLN A 258 15.47 -29.37 -21.80
N LYS A 259 16.27 -29.38 -20.73
CA LYS A 259 16.16 -30.34 -19.62
C LYS A 259 15.25 -29.84 -18.50
N VAL A 260 14.95 -28.55 -18.47
CA VAL A 260 14.02 -27.94 -17.52
C VAL A 260 13.01 -27.09 -18.28
N VAL A 261 11.73 -27.25 -17.99
CA VAL A 261 10.67 -26.38 -18.49
C VAL A 261 9.90 -25.75 -17.34
N THR A 262 9.74 -24.43 -17.40
CA THR A 262 8.83 -23.68 -16.53
C THR A 262 7.51 -23.49 -17.25
N ILE A 263 6.39 -23.79 -16.59
CA ILE A 263 5.02 -23.66 -17.09
C ILE A 263 4.25 -22.74 -16.15
N PHE A 264 3.54 -21.78 -16.72
CA PHE A 264 2.71 -20.82 -16.00
C PHE A 264 1.33 -20.78 -16.63
N SER A 265 0.29 -21.15 -15.87
CA SER A 265 -1.06 -21.37 -16.41
C SER A 265 -2.05 -20.26 -16.08
N ALA A 266 -1.57 -19.14 -15.50
CA ALA A 266 -2.35 -17.95 -15.20
C ALA A 266 -2.02 -16.82 -16.19
N PRO A 267 -2.90 -16.52 -17.17
CA PRO A 267 -2.68 -15.48 -18.16
C PRO A 267 -2.96 -14.11 -17.55
N ASN A 268 -2.28 -13.08 -18.05
CA ASN A 268 -2.29 -11.73 -17.49
C ASN A 268 -2.23 -11.76 -15.96
N TYR A 269 -1.16 -12.38 -15.44
CA TYR A 269 -0.97 -12.66 -14.04
C TYR A 269 -1.22 -11.44 -13.14
N CYS A 270 -1.87 -11.66 -12.00
CA CYS A 270 -2.37 -10.58 -11.11
C CYS A 270 -3.26 -9.55 -11.83
N TYR A 271 -3.84 -9.92 -12.97
CA TYR A 271 -4.62 -9.07 -13.86
C TYR A 271 -3.85 -7.88 -14.46
N ARG A 272 -2.51 -7.91 -14.46
CA ARG A 272 -1.67 -6.78 -14.88
C ARG A 272 -0.37 -7.12 -15.62
N CYS A 273 0.12 -8.37 -15.53
CA CYS A 273 1.44 -8.71 -16.07
C CYS A 273 1.47 -8.92 -17.59
N GLY A 274 0.31 -9.04 -18.26
CA GLY A 274 0.23 -9.16 -19.72
C GLY A 274 0.82 -10.44 -20.33
N ASN A 275 1.23 -11.42 -19.52
CA ASN A 275 1.73 -12.71 -20.01
C ASN A 275 0.62 -13.59 -20.60
N MET A 276 0.98 -14.48 -21.50
CA MET A 276 0.16 -15.64 -21.87
C MET A 276 0.21 -16.71 -20.77
N ALA A 277 -0.74 -17.63 -20.80
CA ALA A 277 -0.67 -18.89 -20.06
C ALA A 277 -0.36 -20.05 -21.00
N SER A 278 0.19 -21.13 -20.45
CA SER A 278 0.34 -22.39 -21.16
C SER A 278 -0.04 -23.59 -20.30
N ILE A 279 -0.46 -24.66 -20.96
CA ILE A 279 -0.49 -26.03 -20.45
C ILE A 279 0.42 -26.92 -21.30
N LEU A 280 0.94 -28.00 -20.73
CA LEU A 280 1.78 -28.98 -21.43
C LEU A 280 1.04 -30.30 -21.56
N GLU A 281 0.71 -30.71 -22.78
CA GLU A 281 0.12 -32.02 -23.06
C GLU A 281 1.23 -33.04 -23.33
N VAL A 282 1.15 -34.18 -22.63
CA VAL A 282 2.00 -35.35 -22.85
C VAL A 282 1.11 -36.47 -23.38
N ASP A 283 1.34 -36.91 -24.61
CA ASP A 283 0.54 -37.95 -25.26
C ASP A 283 1.02 -39.37 -24.93
N ASP A 284 0.33 -40.39 -25.46
CA ASP A 284 0.71 -41.81 -25.29
C ASP A 284 2.07 -42.17 -25.90
N ASN A 285 2.56 -41.39 -26.87
CA ASN A 285 3.88 -41.55 -27.48
C ASN A 285 4.97 -40.78 -26.75
N ARG A 286 4.60 -40.10 -25.64
CA ARG A 286 5.47 -39.24 -24.82
C ARG A 286 5.95 -37.99 -25.57
N GLU A 287 5.22 -37.58 -26.60
CA GLU A 287 5.43 -36.28 -27.24
C GLU A 287 4.83 -35.18 -26.36
N HIS A 288 5.51 -34.04 -26.29
CA HIS A 288 5.11 -32.91 -25.46
C HIS A 288 4.67 -31.75 -26.35
N THR A 289 3.45 -31.25 -26.16
CA THR A 289 2.90 -30.11 -26.91
C THR A 289 2.44 -29.02 -25.94
N PHE A 290 2.86 -27.77 -26.18
CA PHE A 290 2.37 -26.63 -25.42
C PHE A 290 1.11 -26.06 -26.07
N ILE A 291 0.08 -25.81 -25.26
CA ILE A 291 -1.09 -25.04 -25.68
C ILE A 291 -1.09 -23.74 -24.90
N GLN A 292 -0.80 -22.64 -25.60
CA GLN A 292 -0.85 -21.29 -25.05
C GLN A 292 -2.26 -20.71 -25.17
N PHE A 293 -2.65 -19.88 -24.20
CA PHE A 293 -3.95 -19.21 -24.22
C PHE A 293 -3.90 -17.85 -23.51
N GLU A 294 -4.81 -16.99 -23.95
CA GLU A 294 -5.00 -15.62 -23.45
C GLU A 294 -6.01 -15.60 -22.29
N PRO A 295 -6.11 -14.46 -21.55
CA PRO A 295 -7.08 -14.30 -20.48
C PRO A 295 -8.51 -14.58 -20.94
N ALA A 296 -9.28 -15.24 -20.08
CA ALA A 296 -10.68 -15.55 -20.36
C ALA A 296 -11.51 -14.26 -20.54
N PRO A 297 -12.43 -14.21 -21.53
CA PRO A 297 -13.30 -13.06 -21.75
C PRO A 297 -14.13 -12.74 -20.49
N ARG A 298 -13.94 -11.55 -19.92
CA ARG A 298 -14.62 -11.13 -18.68
C ARG A 298 -16.09 -10.80 -18.97
N ARG A 299 -17.00 -11.74 -18.67
CA ARG A 299 -18.44 -11.50 -18.77
C ARG A 299 -18.87 -10.47 -17.71
N GLY A 300 -19.08 -9.22 -18.13
CA GLY A 300 -19.63 -8.15 -17.27
C GLY A 300 -18.81 -6.85 -17.25
N GLU A 301 -17.69 -6.78 -17.96
CA GLU A 301 -17.08 -5.50 -18.34
C GLU A 301 -17.61 -5.10 -19.72
N PRO A 302 -17.93 -3.82 -19.97
CA PRO A 302 -18.27 -3.37 -21.33
C PRO A 302 -17.04 -3.55 -22.23
N ASP A 303 -17.22 -4.29 -23.32
CA ASP A 303 -16.33 -4.20 -24.49
C ASP A 303 -16.33 -2.73 -24.98
N ASP A 304 -15.34 -1.94 -24.56
CA ASP A 304 -14.83 -0.72 -25.21
C ASP A 304 -13.75 -0.08 -24.33
N LEU A 305 -12.54 -0.63 -24.35
CA LEU A 305 -11.31 0.15 -24.19
C LEU A 305 -10.37 -0.28 -25.31
N PHE A 306 -10.47 0.48 -26.41
CA PHE A 306 -9.64 0.34 -27.59
C PHE A 306 -8.16 0.25 -27.23
N ALA A 307 -7.49 -0.65 -27.94
CA ALA A 307 -6.05 -0.74 -28.10
C ALA A 307 -5.38 0.65 -28.16
N LEU A 308 -4.51 0.92 -27.20
CA LEU A 308 -3.39 1.84 -27.38
C LEU A 308 -2.12 0.98 -27.50
N ASP A 309 -1.82 0.71 -28.77
CA ASP A 309 -0.54 0.29 -29.29
C ASP A 309 0.58 1.22 -28.78
N LEU A 310 1.54 0.66 -28.05
CA LEU A 310 2.84 1.27 -27.77
C LEU A 310 3.94 0.32 -28.25
N SER A 311 3.99 0.13 -29.57
CA SER A 311 5.22 -0.15 -30.29
C SER A 311 6.19 1.04 -30.23
N VAL A 312 6.95 1.22 -29.14
CA VAL A 312 8.22 1.99 -29.11
C VAL A 312 9.04 1.41 -27.94
N TYR A 313 10.20 0.78 -28.09
CA TYR A 313 11.46 1.36 -28.56
C TYR A 313 12.43 0.24 -29.00
N ARG A 314 13.00 0.39 -30.20
CA ARG A 314 14.20 -0.31 -30.65
C ARG A 314 15.22 0.74 -31.11
N VAL A 315 16.50 0.51 -30.75
CA VAL A 315 17.76 1.10 -31.28
C VAL A 315 18.28 2.35 -30.50
N VAL A 316 19.22 2.23 -29.53
CA VAL A 316 20.71 2.02 -29.60
C VAL A 316 21.47 3.36 -29.76
N HIS A 317 22.36 3.82 -28.86
CA HIS A 317 23.79 3.42 -28.68
C HIS A 317 24.47 4.21 -27.50
N PRO A 318 25.74 3.95 -27.11
CA PRO A 318 26.16 3.79 -25.70
C PRO A 318 27.26 4.77 -25.25
N ASN A 319 27.71 4.58 -23.99
CA ASN A 319 28.92 5.09 -23.34
C ASN A 319 28.77 6.37 -22.50
N ARG A 320 28.59 6.22 -21.19
CA ARG A 320 29.71 6.23 -20.22
C ARG A 320 29.19 6.00 -18.81
N VAL A 321 29.73 4.95 -18.20
CA VAL A 321 29.51 4.52 -16.83
C VAL A 321 30.33 5.38 -15.87
N ASN A 322 29.77 5.70 -14.71
CA ASN A 322 30.53 5.69 -13.45
C ASN A 322 29.65 5.16 -12.30
N PHE A 323 30.21 4.16 -11.63
CA PHE A 323 29.61 3.24 -10.66
C PHE A 323 29.51 3.82 -9.25
N VAL A 324 28.37 3.59 -8.56
CA VAL A 324 28.29 3.15 -7.17
C VAL A 324 27.00 2.29 -6.96
N PHE A 325 27.20 1.01 -6.60
CA PHE A 325 26.29 -0.01 -6.01
C PHE A 325 25.08 -0.63 -6.78
N LEU A 326 25.36 -1.69 -7.53
CA LEU A 326 24.46 -2.82 -7.90
C LEU A 326 25.35 -4.04 -8.26
N TRP A 327 25.11 -5.21 -7.65
CA TRP A 327 25.56 -6.54 -8.11
C TRP A 327 24.66 -7.56 -7.38
N LEU A 328 23.82 -8.36 -8.05
CA LEU A 328 24.20 -9.61 -8.71
C LEU A 328 23.08 -10.09 -9.68
N LEU A 329 23.29 -9.91 -10.99
CA LEU A 329 22.84 -10.86 -12.01
C LEU A 329 24.00 -10.95 -13.01
N GLY A 330 24.68 -12.09 -13.01
CA GLY A 330 25.81 -12.35 -13.89
C GLY A 330 25.40 -13.25 -15.04
N TRP A 331 25.66 -12.83 -16.28
CA TRP A 331 26.55 -13.51 -17.22
C TRP A 331 26.68 -12.73 -18.54
N ASP A 332 27.91 -12.70 -19.04
CA ASP A 332 28.37 -12.12 -20.31
C ASP A 332 28.09 -13.05 -21.49
N CYS A 333 27.78 -12.48 -22.66
CA CYS A 333 28.34 -12.94 -23.95
C CYS A 333 28.17 -11.87 -25.06
N GLU A 334 29.28 -11.54 -25.71
CA GLU A 334 29.45 -10.69 -26.90
C GLU A 334 29.77 -11.59 -28.14
N PRO A 335 29.90 -11.10 -29.40
CA PRO A 335 28.87 -10.55 -30.29
C PRO A 335 28.85 -11.23 -31.70
N ARG A 336 27.80 -11.02 -32.52
CA ARG A 336 27.86 -11.26 -33.99
C ARG A 336 27.08 -10.20 -34.80
N GLU A 337 27.68 -9.81 -35.92
CA GLU A 337 27.33 -8.75 -36.89
C GLU A 337 26.18 -9.08 -37.87
N PRO A 338 25.68 -8.08 -38.67
CA PRO A 338 24.30 -8.02 -39.16
C PRO A 338 24.11 -8.41 -40.64
N VAL A 339 22.85 -8.65 -41.04
CA VAL A 339 22.42 -8.76 -42.44
C VAL A 339 21.18 -7.89 -42.68
N GLU A 340 21.28 -7.02 -43.70
CA GLU A 340 20.25 -6.13 -44.24
C GLU A 340 19.09 -6.88 -44.91
N PHE A 341 17.89 -6.28 -45.00
CA PHE A 341 17.13 -6.19 -46.27
C PHE A 341 15.99 -5.16 -46.19
N THR A 342 15.71 -4.59 -47.37
CA THR A 342 14.96 -3.38 -47.76
C THR A 342 13.49 -3.64 -48.18
N SER A 343 12.54 -2.74 -47.82
CA SER A 343 11.38 -2.09 -48.54
C SER A 343 10.51 -2.87 -49.59
N PRO A 344 9.40 -2.33 -50.21
CA PRO A 344 8.40 -1.26 -49.92
C PRO A 344 6.90 -1.59 -50.32
N ASP A 345 6.03 -0.56 -50.29
CA ASP A 345 4.74 -0.34 -51.01
C ASP A 345 3.45 -1.04 -50.48
N GLY A 346 2.23 -0.46 -50.43
CA GLY A 346 1.65 0.83 -50.84
C GLY A 346 0.10 0.72 -50.95
N LEU A 347 -0.60 1.87 -50.94
CA LEU A 347 -1.94 2.19 -51.49
C LEU A 347 -3.23 2.21 -50.60
N ILE A 348 -3.87 3.40 -50.63
CA ILE A 348 -5.25 3.86 -50.26
C ILE A 348 -6.02 4.00 -51.62
N PRO A 349 -7.39 3.93 -51.82
CA PRO A 349 -8.42 4.80 -51.17
C PRO A 349 -9.95 4.44 -51.14
N GLY A 350 -10.65 4.95 -50.11
CA GLY A 350 -11.99 5.63 -50.11
C GLY A 350 -13.30 4.87 -50.48
N PRO A 351 -14.47 5.58 -50.57
CA PRO A 351 -15.30 6.15 -49.48
C PRO A 351 -16.83 5.87 -49.62
N CYS A 352 -17.68 6.08 -48.58
CA CYS A 352 -19.03 6.75 -48.65
C CYS A 352 -20.02 6.47 -47.48
N HIS A 353 -20.68 7.57 -47.04
CA HIS A 353 -22.10 7.75 -46.61
C HIS A 353 -22.63 6.93 -45.40
N SER A 354 -23.41 7.44 -44.43
CA SER A 354 -24.26 8.62 -44.28
C SER A 354 -24.73 8.77 -42.82
N CYS A 355 -25.03 10.01 -42.39
CA CYS A 355 -25.67 10.36 -41.12
C CYS A 355 -27.17 9.99 -41.09
N GLN A 356 -27.71 9.60 -39.92
CA GLN A 356 -28.79 10.32 -39.21
C GLN A 356 -29.37 9.52 -38.03
N ALA A 357 -29.42 10.18 -36.85
CA ALA A 357 -30.45 10.15 -35.79
C ALA A 357 -30.72 8.80 -35.08
N THR A 358 -30.83 8.67 -33.76
CA THR A 358 -31.38 9.52 -32.70
C THR A 358 -30.81 9.05 -31.35
N HIS A 359 -30.25 9.95 -30.54
CA HIS A 359 -29.91 9.65 -29.14
C HIS A 359 -31.17 9.72 -28.27
N SER A 360 -31.67 8.56 -27.86
CA SER A 360 -32.48 8.39 -26.66
C SER A 360 -32.03 7.10 -25.99
N ARG A 361 -31.00 7.18 -25.14
CA ARG A 361 -30.64 6.10 -24.21
C ARG A 361 -31.00 6.56 -22.81
N GLU A 362 -32.08 5.99 -22.30
CA GLU A 362 -32.30 5.84 -20.86
C GLU A 362 -31.07 5.16 -20.26
N GLN A 363 -30.34 5.88 -19.41
CA GLN A 363 -29.31 5.30 -18.55
C GLN A 363 -30.00 4.49 -17.45
N SER A 364 -29.96 3.17 -17.56
CA SER A 364 -30.08 2.30 -16.39
C SER A 364 -28.73 2.27 -15.68
N ASN A 365 -28.63 3.00 -14.57
CA ASN A 365 -27.54 2.94 -13.61
C ASN A 365 -27.27 1.49 -13.16
N ASN A 366 -26.07 0.97 -13.46
CA ASN A 366 -25.46 -0.09 -12.65
C ASN A 366 -24.25 0.52 -11.94
N GLY A 367 -24.49 0.96 -10.71
CA GLY A 367 -23.47 1.53 -9.84
C GLY A 367 -22.43 0.50 -9.42
N HIS A 368 -21.16 0.80 -9.63
CA HIS A 368 -20.06 0.20 -8.88
C HIS A 368 -20.27 0.49 -7.40
N GLY A 369 -20.54 -0.55 -6.62
CA GLY A 369 -20.85 -0.42 -5.20
C GLY A 369 -19.68 0.21 -4.43
N LEU A 370 -19.96 1.28 -3.70
CA LEU A 370 -19.16 1.72 -2.55
C LEU A 370 -18.75 0.49 -1.74
N GLY A 371 -17.44 0.20 -1.66
CA GLY A 371 -16.89 -0.92 -0.91
C GLY A 371 -17.50 -0.98 0.48
N LYS A 372 -18.28 -2.04 0.73
CA LYS A 372 -19.10 -2.19 1.93
C LYS A 372 -18.20 -2.54 3.11
N VAL A 373 -17.95 -1.57 3.98
CA VAL A 373 -17.02 -1.70 5.11
C VAL A 373 -17.72 -2.26 6.34
N GLN A 374 -17.12 -3.30 6.93
CA GLN A 374 -17.50 -3.81 8.25
C GLN A 374 -16.62 -3.11 9.29
N PRO A 375 -17.20 -2.50 10.35
CA PRO A 375 -16.39 -1.86 11.37
C PRO A 375 -15.57 -2.88 12.14
N LEU A 376 -14.33 -2.52 12.50
CA LEU A 376 -13.43 -3.40 13.25
C LEU A 376 -14.01 -3.80 14.61
N ILE A 377 -14.76 -2.89 15.22
CA ILE A 377 -15.58 -3.12 16.41
C ILE A 377 -17.03 -2.89 16.01
N LYS A 378 -17.84 -3.95 16.04
CA LYS A 378 -19.28 -3.82 15.76
C LYS A 378 -19.95 -3.01 16.88
N PRO A 379 -20.57 -1.87 16.58
CA PRO A 379 -21.33 -1.13 17.58
C PRO A 379 -22.52 -1.98 18.06
N PRO A 380 -22.96 -1.83 19.33
CA PRO A 380 -24.18 -2.47 19.79
C PRO A 380 -25.37 -2.04 18.92
N LEU A 381 -26.11 -3.02 18.40
CA LEU A 381 -27.22 -2.80 17.47
C LEU A 381 -28.55 -2.78 18.21
N ASP A 382 -29.21 -1.63 18.24
CA ASP A 382 -30.65 -1.52 18.50
C ASP A 382 -31.37 -1.35 17.16
N LEU A 383 -31.85 -2.45 16.60
CA LEU A 383 -32.59 -2.43 15.34
C LEU A 383 -33.97 -1.84 15.57
N THR A 384 -34.27 -0.74 14.88
CA THR A 384 -35.60 -0.12 14.90
C THR A 384 -36.60 -0.96 14.10
N SER A 385 -37.88 -0.90 14.46
CA SER A 385 -38.98 -1.44 13.64
C SER A 385 -39.42 -0.50 12.51
N ALA A 386 -38.72 0.63 12.32
CA ALA A 386 -39.03 1.60 11.28
C ALA A 386 -38.71 1.02 9.88
N PRO A 387 -39.44 1.44 8.83
CA PRO A 387 -39.15 1.01 7.47
C PRO A 387 -37.72 1.41 7.05
N PRO A 388 -37.04 0.59 6.21
CA PRO A 388 -35.71 0.92 5.70
C PRO A 388 -35.70 2.25 4.94
N LEU A 389 -34.56 2.96 5.00
CA LEU A 389 -34.32 4.11 4.15
C LEU A 389 -34.31 3.68 2.69
N GLN A 390 -35.04 4.42 1.85
CA GLN A 390 -35.16 4.16 0.41
C GLN A 390 -34.44 5.22 -0.43
N LEU A 391 -34.39 6.46 0.05
CA LEU A 391 -33.86 7.59 -0.71
C LEU A 391 -32.98 8.49 0.16
N LEU A 392 -31.93 9.04 -0.46
CA LEU A 392 -31.20 10.20 0.03
C LEU A 392 -31.50 11.37 -0.91
N ILE A 393 -32.22 12.37 -0.41
CA ILE A 393 -32.56 13.58 -1.16
C ILE A 393 -31.45 14.60 -0.97
N ILE A 394 -30.81 15.03 -2.06
CA ILE A 394 -29.73 16.01 -2.04
C ILE A 394 -30.27 17.33 -2.59
N THR A 395 -30.19 18.40 -1.78
CA THR A 395 -30.59 19.75 -2.16
C THR A 395 -29.38 20.66 -2.16
N ILE A 396 -29.07 21.26 -3.30
CA ILE A 396 -27.96 22.20 -3.46
C ILE A 396 -28.54 23.54 -3.89
N THR A 397 -28.22 24.63 -3.19
CA THR A 397 -28.77 25.95 -3.52
C THR A 397 -28.06 26.64 -4.68
N ASP A 398 -26.76 26.40 -4.85
CA ASP A 398 -25.96 26.93 -5.94
C ASP A 398 -25.10 25.83 -6.60
N LEU A 399 -25.41 25.54 -7.86
CA LEU A 399 -24.70 24.55 -8.69
C LEU A 399 -23.55 25.16 -9.51
N THR A 400 -23.39 26.49 -9.48
CA THR A 400 -22.49 27.22 -10.37
C THR A 400 -21.23 27.75 -9.68
N TRP A 401 -21.16 27.65 -8.35
CA TRP A 401 -20.03 28.15 -7.59
C TRP A 401 -18.74 27.39 -7.96
N PRO A 402 -17.67 28.08 -8.40
CA PRO A 402 -16.45 27.42 -8.83
C PRO A 402 -15.66 26.84 -7.64
N LEU A 403 -14.87 25.80 -7.89
CA LEU A 403 -13.94 25.26 -6.90
C LEU A 403 -12.75 26.21 -6.76
N THR A 404 -12.83 27.14 -5.81
CA THR A 404 -11.78 28.12 -5.50
C THR A 404 -11.55 28.20 -3.99
N HIS A 405 -10.49 28.89 -3.56
CA HIS A 405 -10.27 29.15 -2.14
C HIS A 405 -11.50 29.82 -1.51
N GLY A 406 -11.98 29.26 -0.39
CA GLY A 406 -13.09 29.80 0.37
C GLY A 406 -14.50 29.48 -0.15
N VAL A 407 -14.63 28.54 -1.10
CA VAL A 407 -15.92 27.91 -1.43
C VAL A 407 -16.62 27.41 -0.15
N ASP A 408 -17.94 27.54 -0.08
CA ASP A 408 -18.71 27.08 1.07
C ASP A 408 -18.82 25.54 1.06
N GLU A 409 -18.09 24.90 1.96
CA GLU A 409 -18.06 23.43 2.13
C GLU A 409 -19.03 22.94 3.22
N SER A 410 -19.95 23.78 3.71
CA SER A 410 -20.91 23.41 4.75
C SER A 410 -22.05 22.54 4.21
N TYR A 411 -22.57 21.68 5.08
CA TYR A 411 -23.74 20.85 4.78
C TYR A 411 -24.52 20.48 6.04
N ASN A 412 -25.78 20.11 5.84
CA ASN A 412 -26.62 19.49 6.86
C ASN A 412 -27.14 18.14 6.36
N LEU A 413 -26.98 17.09 7.15
CA LEU A 413 -27.44 15.73 6.87
C LEU A 413 -28.43 15.29 7.96
N THR A 414 -29.62 14.87 7.57
CA THR A 414 -30.67 14.40 8.47
C THR A 414 -31.09 12.98 8.10
N ILE A 415 -31.10 12.09 9.08
CA ILE A 415 -31.64 10.74 8.97
C ILE A 415 -32.78 10.61 9.99
N PRO A 416 -34.04 10.44 9.54
CA PRO A 416 -35.20 10.44 10.43
C PRO A 416 -35.18 9.26 11.42
N SER A 417 -35.81 9.45 12.59
CA SER A 417 -35.97 8.39 13.62
C SER A 417 -37.19 7.50 13.39
N SER A 418 -38.26 8.02 12.76
CA SER A 418 -39.48 7.28 12.40
C SER A 418 -40.35 8.08 11.42
N GLY A 419 -41.22 7.40 10.67
CA GLY A 419 -42.27 8.03 9.85
C GLY A 419 -41.87 8.51 8.45
N SER A 420 -40.58 8.63 8.15
CA SER A 420 -40.07 8.96 6.81
C SER A 420 -39.03 7.95 6.37
N THR A 421 -39.10 7.52 5.10
CA THR A 421 -38.14 6.62 4.44
C THR A 421 -37.01 7.36 3.74
N ASN A 422 -36.96 8.69 3.86
CA ASN A 422 -36.05 9.55 3.11
C ASN A 422 -35.08 10.26 4.06
N ALA A 423 -33.78 10.10 3.83
CA ALA A 423 -32.74 10.95 4.41
C ALA A 423 -32.59 12.21 3.55
N THR A 424 -32.13 13.30 4.14
CA THR A 424 -31.93 14.58 3.43
C THR A 424 -30.53 15.12 3.66
N LEU A 425 -29.84 15.47 2.59
CA LEU A 425 -28.58 16.20 2.57
C LEU A 425 -28.83 17.56 1.92
N SER A 426 -28.54 18.65 2.63
CA SER A 426 -28.63 20.01 2.09
C SER A 426 -27.28 20.70 2.18
N ALA A 427 -26.89 21.41 1.14
CA ALA A 427 -25.64 22.15 1.08
C ALA A 427 -25.81 23.43 0.26
N HIS A 428 -24.96 24.43 0.51
CA HIS A 428 -24.98 25.64 -0.31
C HIS A 428 -24.41 25.38 -1.71
N THR A 429 -23.30 24.64 -1.77
CA THR A 429 -22.56 24.34 -3.00
C THR A 429 -22.44 22.84 -3.24
N VAL A 430 -21.98 22.48 -4.44
CA VAL A 430 -21.61 21.10 -4.80
C VAL A 430 -20.52 20.55 -3.87
N CYS A 431 -19.53 21.37 -3.49
CA CYS A 431 -18.47 20.95 -2.58
C CYS A 431 -19.02 20.54 -1.21
N GLY A 432 -19.91 21.33 -0.62
CA GLY A 432 -20.59 20.97 0.63
C GLY A 432 -21.37 19.67 0.52
N ALA A 433 -22.07 19.45 -0.59
CA ALA A 433 -22.77 18.20 -0.84
C ALA A 433 -21.80 17.00 -0.94
N MET A 434 -20.65 17.14 -1.61
CA MET A 434 -19.62 16.10 -1.65
C MET A 434 -19.10 15.76 -0.24
N ARG A 435 -18.86 16.76 0.61
CA ARG A 435 -18.43 16.52 2.01
C ARG A 435 -19.50 15.77 2.81
N GLY A 436 -20.77 16.11 2.61
CA GLY A 436 -21.88 15.43 3.26
C GLY A 436 -22.11 14.01 2.75
N LEU A 437 -21.88 13.75 1.47
CA LEU A 437 -21.91 12.41 0.89
C LEU A 437 -20.79 11.53 1.46
N GLU A 438 -19.58 12.07 1.60
CA GLU A 438 -18.49 11.33 2.23
C GLU A 438 -18.83 10.99 3.69
N THR A 439 -19.38 11.93 4.45
CA THR A 439 -19.88 11.65 5.82
C THR A 439 -20.97 10.59 5.84
N PHE A 440 -21.96 10.66 4.93
CA PHE A 440 -23.00 9.66 4.83
C PHE A 440 -22.42 8.26 4.53
N SER A 441 -21.40 8.18 3.66
CA SER A 441 -20.72 6.92 3.33
C SER A 441 -20.06 6.25 4.53
N GLN A 442 -19.69 7.03 5.56
CA GLN A 442 -19.08 6.53 6.78
C GLN A 442 -20.10 5.99 7.78
N LEU A 443 -21.34 6.47 7.71
CA LEU A 443 -22.46 6.03 8.56
C LEU A 443 -23.10 4.74 8.07
N VAL A 444 -22.87 4.36 6.82
CA VAL A 444 -23.39 3.12 6.22
C VAL A 444 -22.36 2.00 6.38
N TYR A 445 -22.80 0.87 6.96
CA TYR A 445 -21.97 -0.32 7.17
C TYR A 445 -22.82 -1.60 7.17
N SER A 446 -22.17 -2.77 7.29
CA SER A 446 -22.80 -4.11 7.39
C SER A 446 -23.47 -4.69 6.13
N GLU A 447 -23.87 -5.97 6.23
CA GLU A 447 -24.72 -6.71 5.29
C GLU A 447 -25.87 -7.41 6.04
N PRO A 448 -27.14 -7.05 5.80
CA PRO A 448 -27.60 -5.94 4.95
C PRO A 448 -27.11 -4.57 5.44
N SER A 449 -27.03 -3.59 4.55
CA SER A 449 -26.59 -2.23 4.89
C SER A 449 -27.47 -1.61 5.97
N ILE A 450 -26.84 -1.12 7.01
CA ILE A 450 -27.46 -0.42 8.13
C ILE A 450 -26.85 0.98 8.26
N VAL A 451 -27.64 1.89 8.82
CA VAL A 451 -27.27 3.26 9.08
C VAL A 451 -27.95 3.74 10.35
N ALA A 452 -27.31 4.63 11.09
CA ALA A 452 -27.88 5.21 12.29
C ALA A 452 -29.14 6.05 11.97
N SER A 453 -30.25 5.76 12.63
CA SER A 453 -31.51 6.52 12.52
C SER A 453 -31.61 7.62 13.59
N GLY A 454 -32.40 8.67 13.31
CA GLY A 454 -32.61 9.78 14.25
C GLY A 454 -31.40 10.70 14.39
N LEU A 455 -30.60 10.81 13.33
CA LEU A 455 -29.36 11.56 13.28
C LEU A 455 -29.59 12.93 12.63
N TYR A 456 -28.99 13.97 13.21
CA TYR A 456 -28.85 15.28 12.58
C TYR A 456 -27.39 15.71 12.67
N ILE A 457 -26.78 16.01 11.52
CA ILE A 457 -25.41 16.51 11.39
C ILE A 457 -25.49 17.89 10.72
N SER A 458 -24.82 18.87 11.30
CA SER A 458 -24.50 20.16 10.70
C SER A 458 -23.00 20.33 10.82
N ASP A 459 -22.31 20.53 9.70
CA ASP A 459 -20.87 20.39 9.64
C ASP A 459 -20.24 21.34 8.61
N VAL A 460 -19.05 21.84 8.93
CA VAL A 460 -18.33 22.89 8.19
C VAL A 460 -16.86 22.87 8.62
N PRO A 461 -15.88 23.10 7.73
CA PRO A 461 -14.48 23.14 8.11
C PRO A 461 -14.13 24.39 8.95
N LEU A 462 -13.25 24.24 9.95
CA LEU A 462 -12.66 25.35 10.68
C LEU A 462 -11.72 26.20 9.81
N PHE A 463 -10.91 25.54 8.97
CA PHE A 463 -9.95 26.20 8.08
C PHE A 463 -10.28 25.91 6.62
N LYS A 464 -10.12 26.92 5.76
CA LYS A 464 -10.48 26.87 4.34
C LYS A 464 -9.40 26.21 3.47
N HIS A 465 -8.17 26.12 3.97
CA HIS A 465 -7.02 25.55 3.26
C HIS A 465 -6.51 24.31 4.01
N ARG A 466 -6.72 23.12 3.46
CA ARG A 466 -6.37 21.85 4.11
C ARG A 466 -5.70 20.94 3.09
N GLY A 467 -4.38 20.94 3.08
CA GLY A 467 -3.64 20.40 1.94
C GLY A 467 -2.57 19.36 2.25
N ILE A 468 -2.09 18.76 1.16
CA ILE A 468 -0.93 17.88 1.13
C ILE A 468 0.01 18.43 0.07
N ILE A 469 1.29 18.58 0.43
CA ILE A 469 2.37 18.83 -0.51
C ILE A 469 2.94 17.49 -0.95
N LEU A 470 3.00 17.24 -2.25
CA LEU A 470 3.77 16.13 -2.81
C LEU A 470 4.85 16.68 -3.71
N ASP A 471 6.08 16.37 -3.37
CA ASP A 471 7.25 16.57 -4.20
C ASP A 471 7.35 15.47 -5.24
N THR A 472 7.30 15.85 -6.51
CA THR A 472 7.41 14.94 -7.66
C THR A 472 8.67 15.18 -8.50
N SER A 473 9.56 16.04 -7.99
CA SER A 473 10.83 16.36 -8.63
C SER A 473 11.96 15.50 -8.09
N ARG A 474 12.08 15.37 -6.76
CA ARG A 474 13.13 14.55 -6.13
C ARG A 474 12.99 13.09 -6.55
N ASN A 475 11.76 12.58 -6.64
CA ASN A 475 11.44 11.32 -7.29
C ASN A 475 10.13 11.47 -8.06
N TYR A 476 10.02 10.76 -9.18
CA TYR A 476 8.83 10.79 -10.04
C TYR A 476 7.69 9.95 -9.46
N TYR A 477 6.45 10.41 -9.66
CA TYR A 477 5.24 9.68 -9.34
C TYR A 477 4.35 9.54 -10.59
N PRO A 478 3.97 8.33 -11.01
CA PRO A 478 3.01 8.13 -12.09
C PRO A 478 1.69 8.87 -11.84
N VAL A 479 1.01 9.28 -12.91
CA VAL A 479 -0.27 10.00 -12.82
C VAL A 479 -1.31 9.25 -11.98
N GLU A 480 -1.34 7.91 -12.07
CA GLU A 480 -2.24 7.06 -11.27
C GLU A 480 -2.07 7.25 -9.75
N ASP A 481 -0.85 7.52 -9.30
CA ASP A 481 -0.57 7.78 -7.89
C ASP A 481 -1.13 9.14 -7.46
N LEU A 482 -1.02 10.15 -8.32
CA LEU A 482 -1.60 11.48 -8.09
C LEU A 482 -3.12 11.41 -8.00
N LEU A 483 -3.77 10.65 -8.90
CA LEU A 483 -5.22 10.43 -8.85
C LEU A 483 -5.63 9.67 -7.59
N ARG A 484 -4.87 8.64 -7.20
CA ARG A 484 -5.10 7.88 -5.96
C ARG A 484 -4.96 8.76 -4.72
N LEU A 485 -3.96 9.66 -4.68
CA LEU A 485 -3.79 10.66 -3.63
C LEU A 485 -5.00 11.59 -3.54
N ILE A 486 -5.42 12.20 -4.66
CA ILE A 486 -6.60 13.11 -4.71
C ILE A 486 -7.86 12.42 -4.19
N LYS A 487 -8.07 11.16 -4.59
CA LYS A 487 -9.20 10.36 -4.12
C LYS A 487 -9.15 10.16 -2.60
N ALA A 488 -7.98 9.83 -2.04
CA ALA A 488 -7.80 9.69 -0.60
C ALA A 488 -7.97 11.04 0.15
N MET A 489 -7.55 12.15 -0.46
CA MET A 489 -7.76 13.50 0.09
C MET A 489 -9.25 13.84 0.22
N SER A 490 -10.05 13.55 -0.81
CA SER A 490 -11.51 13.72 -0.78
C SER A 490 -12.18 12.89 0.32
N MET A 491 -11.77 11.63 0.51
CA MET A 491 -12.24 10.79 1.62
C MET A 491 -12.03 11.45 3.00
N ASN A 492 -10.93 12.20 3.14
CA ASN A 492 -10.53 12.89 4.36
C ASN A 492 -11.03 14.36 4.42
N LYS A 493 -11.78 14.83 3.42
CA LYS A 493 -12.20 16.24 3.26
C LYS A 493 -11.02 17.24 3.19
N LEU A 494 -9.84 16.79 2.78
CA LEU A 494 -8.74 17.66 2.35
C LEU A 494 -9.11 18.24 0.98
N ASN A 495 -8.74 19.50 0.74
CA ASN A 495 -9.25 20.27 -0.40
C ASN A 495 -8.16 20.97 -1.23
N VAL A 496 -6.88 20.78 -0.91
CA VAL A 496 -5.76 21.36 -1.66
C VAL A 496 -4.68 20.31 -1.88
N PHE A 497 -4.48 19.88 -3.12
CA PHE A 497 -3.27 19.19 -3.53
C PHE A 497 -2.27 20.25 -3.98
N HIS A 498 -1.27 20.49 -3.13
CA HIS A 498 -0.13 21.32 -3.45
C HIS A 498 0.89 20.44 -4.17
N TRP A 499 1.05 20.67 -5.46
CA TRP A 499 1.93 19.87 -6.29
C TRP A 499 3.26 20.59 -6.43
N HIS A 500 4.29 20.09 -5.76
CA HIS A 500 5.67 20.54 -5.94
C HIS A 500 6.27 19.80 -7.13
N ILE A 501 6.26 20.48 -8.29
CA ILE A 501 6.45 19.81 -9.57
C ILE A 501 7.93 19.76 -9.97
N THR A 502 8.70 20.80 -9.66
CA THR A 502 10.08 20.98 -10.14
C THR A 502 11.00 21.37 -9.00
N ASP A 503 12.22 20.84 -9.01
CA ASP A 503 13.30 21.17 -8.07
C ASP A 503 14.64 21.02 -8.82
N SER A 504 15.76 21.07 -8.09
CA SER A 504 17.09 20.93 -8.65
C SER A 504 17.37 19.56 -9.23
N GLN A 505 16.72 18.51 -8.73
CA GLN A 505 16.98 17.14 -9.16
C GLN A 505 16.27 16.79 -10.46
N SER A 506 15.05 17.29 -10.70
CA SER A 506 14.40 17.14 -12.00
C SER A 506 13.39 18.24 -12.38
N PHE A 507 13.09 18.31 -13.67
CA PHE A 507 12.02 19.12 -14.25
C PHE A 507 11.10 18.21 -15.07
N PRO A 508 10.08 17.58 -14.46
CA PRO A 508 9.23 16.60 -15.15
C PRO A 508 8.08 17.24 -15.95
N LEU A 509 7.78 18.52 -15.76
CA LEU A 509 6.60 19.17 -16.36
C LEU A 509 6.81 19.60 -17.81
N VAL A 510 6.03 19.07 -18.76
CA VAL A 510 6.12 19.50 -20.15
C VAL A 510 5.43 20.85 -20.35
N LEU A 511 6.20 21.85 -20.80
CA LEU A 511 5.71 23.20 -21.07
C LEU A 511 5.74 23.50 -22.57
N PRO A 512 4.63 23.98 -23.18
CA PRO A 512 4.58 24.32 -24.60
C PRO A 512 5.65 25.32 -25.06
N THR A 513 5.92 26.35 -24.26
CA THR A 513 6.84 27.44 -24.62
C THR A 513 8.30 27.13 -24.30
N GLU A 514 8.54 26.22 -23.35
CA GLU A 514 9.88 25.80 -22.90
C GLU A 514 10.01 24.26 -22.84
N PRO A 515 9.79 23.54 -23.95
CA PRO A 515 9.72 22.07 -23.95
C PRO A 515 11.05 21.41 -23.58
N GLU A 516 12.16 22.10 -23.81
CA GLU A 516 13.51 21.60 -23.49
C GLU A 516 13.76 21.48 -21.99
N LEU A 517 13.04 22.23 -21.13
CA LEU A 517 13.16 22.12 -19.67
C LEU A 517 12.82 20.70 -19.22
N ALA A 518 11.68 20.15 -19.65
CA ALA A 518 11.37 18.73 -19.41
C ALA A 518 12.12 17.78 -20.33
N GLY A 519 12.38 18.18 -21.58
CA GLY A 519 13.15 17.41 -22.54
C GLY A 519 14.52 16.96 -22.01
N LYS A 520 15.14 17.78 -21.15
CA LYS A 520 16.48 17.52 -20.60
C LYS A 520 16.53 17.43 -19.08
N GLY A 521 15.59 18.05 -18.38
CA GLY A 521 15.56 18.08 -16.92
C GLY A 521 14.78 16.94 -16.27
N ALA A 522 13.97 16.17 -17.00
CA ALA A 522 13.26 15.01 -16.46
C ALA A 522 14.22 13.81 -16.29
N TYR A 523 13.90 12.89 -15.38
CA TYR A 523 14.69 11.67 -15.18
C TYR A 523 14.73 10.74 -16.40
N SER A 524 13.62 10.67 -17.14
CA SER A 524 13.48 9.90 -18.37
C SER A 524 12.30 10.39 -19.20
N GLU A 525 12.14 9.88 -20.43
CA GLU A 525 11.02 10.23 -21.31
C GLU A 525 9.65 9.82 -20.76
N ASP A 526 9.59 8.70 -20.03
CA ASP A 526 8.39 8.17 -19.39
C ASP A 526 8.12 8.77 -17.99
N MET A 527 9.07 9.54 -17.44
CA MET A 527 8.93 10.25 -16.16
C MET A 527 8.64 11.74 -16.36
N LYS A 528 7.67 12.04 -17.23
CA LYS A 528 7.21 13.39 -17.54
C LYS A 528 5.72 13.53 -17.28
N TYR A 529 5.29 14.76 -17.00
CA TYR A 529 3.89 15.14 -16.93
C TYR A 529 3.54 15.92 -18.19
N THR A 530 2.80 15.30 -19.10
CA THR A 530 2.32 15.93 -20.32
C THR A 530 1.21 16.96 -20.02
N ILE A 531 0.84 17.74 -21.03
CA ILE A 531 -0.27 18.71 -20.91
C ILE A 531 -1.57 17.96 -20.64
N GLU A 532 -1.76 16.80 -21.26
CA GLU A 532 -2.90 15.91 -21.08
C GLU A 532 -2.92 15.32 -19.67
N ASP A 533 -1.77 14.94 -19.12
CA ASP A 533 -1.67 14.44 -17.73
C ASP A 533 -2.06 15.51 -16.72
N VAL A 534 -1.54 16.73 -16.88
CA VAL A 534 -1.90 17.84 -16.00
C VAL A 534 -3.39 18.14 -16.08
N LYS A 535 -3.95 18.16 -17.29
CA LYS A 535 -5.39 18.34 -17.49
C LYS A 535 -6.19 17.24 -16.77
N LEU A 536 -5.78 15.98 -16.91
CA LEU A 536 -6.42 14.84 -16.23
C LEU A 536 -6.38 15.01 -14.70
N VAL A 537 -5.23 15.36 -14.12
CA VAL A 537 -5.07 15.58 -12.68
C VAL A 537 -5.93 16.75 -12.20
N VAL A 538 -5.97 17.85 -12.95
CA VAL A 538 -6.79 19.04 -12.62
C VAL A 538 -8.29 18.72 -12.67
N GLU A 539 -8.76 18.08 -13.74
CA GLU A 539 -10.17 17.71 -13.90
C GLU A 539 -10.58 16.70 -12.81
N PHE A 540 -9.75 15.71 -12.54
CA PHE A 540 -9.98 14.75 -11.46
C PHE A 540 -9.99 15.42 -10.08
N GLY A 541 -9.10 16.39 -9.84
CA GLY A 541 -9.15 17.27 -8.66
C GLY A 541 -10.54 17.91 -8.50
N MET A 542 -11.07 18.51 -9.57
CA MET A 542 -12.40 19.14 -9.54
C MET A 542 -13.52 18.15 -9.22
N GLU A 543 -13.51 16.95 -9.81
CA GLU A 543 -14.51 15.90 -9.55
C GLU A 543 -14.55 15.45 -8.09
N TYR A 544 -13.39 15.51 -7.41
CA TYR A 544 -13.24 15.12 -6.01
C TYR A 544 -13.24 16.30 -5.03
N GLY A 545 -13.49 17.53 -5.53
CA GLY A 545 -13.50 18.75 -4.73
C GLY A 545 -12.14 19.09 -4.13
N VAL A 546 -11.05 18.79 -4.83
CA VAL A 546 -9.66 19.07 -4.46
C VAL A 546 -9.06 20.06 -5.45
N ARG A 547 -8.60 21.20 -4.95
CA ARG A 547 -7.91 22.23 -5.74
C ARG A 547 -6.49 21.77 -6.02
N ILE A 548 -6.01 21.90 -7.26
CA ILE A 548 -4.62 21.61 -7.61
C ILE A 548 -3.85 22.93 -7.66
N VAL A 549 -2.92 23.12 -6.72
CA VAL A 549 -2.09 24.32 -6.61
C VAL A 549 -0.69 23.95 -7.06
N PRO A 550 -0.21 24.46 -8.21
CA PRO A 550 1.14 24.16 -8.69
C PRO A 550 2.19 24.97 -7.93
N GLU A 551 3.34 24.35 -7.72
CA GLU A 551 4.58 25.00 -7.33
C GLU A 551 5.66 24.80 -8.37
N ILE A 552 6.25 25.92 -8.79
CA ILE A 552 7.52 25.98 -9.49
C ILE A 552 8.44 26.80 -8.60
N ASP A 553 9.30 26.11 -7.85
CA ASP A 553 10.16 26.77 -6.88
C ASP A 553 11.30 27.55 -7.56
N MET A 554 11.37 28.85 -7.22
CA MET A 554 12.34 29.78 -7.75
C MET A 554 12.63 30.90 -6.74
N PRO A 555 13.83 31.49 -6.72
CA PRO A 555 14.96 31.23 -7.63
C PRO A 555 15.93 30.16 -7.13
N ALA A 556 15.72 29.60 -5.94
CA ALA A 556 16.45 28.42 -5.49
C ALA A 556 15.96 27.17 -6.23
N HIS A 557 16.42 25.98 -5.83
CA HIS A 557 15.84 24.71 -6.29
C HIS A 557 15.71 24.55 -7.82
N THR A 558 16.68 25.06 -8.58
CA THR A 558 16.60 25.18 -10.07
C THR A 558 17.79 24.55 -10.78
N GLY A 559 18.51 23.62 -10.13
CA GLY A 559 19.60 22.84 -10.74
C GLY A 559 19.24 22.18 -12.07
N SER A 560 18.08 21.51 -12.15
CA SER A 560 17.61 20.79 -13.34
C SER A 560 17.41 21.70 -14.57
N TRP A 561 17.18 23.00 -14.35
CA TRP A 561 17.02 23.97 -15.43
C TRP A 561 18.32 24.17 -16.21
N ALA A 562 19.48 23.90 -15.59
CA ALA A 562 20.79 24.07 -16.21
C ALA A 562 21.02 23.08 -17.36
N GLU A 563 20.28 21.98 -17.41
CA GLU A 563 20.35 21.01 -18.51
C GLU A 563 19.82 21.62 -19.83
N ALA A 564 18.83 22.50 -19.75
CA ALA A 564 18.26 23.19 -20.91
C ALA A 564 18.80 24.62 -21.11
N CYS A 565 18.98 25.36 -20.01
CA CYS A 565 19.35 26.77 -20.00
C CYS A 565 20.51 27.03 -19.01
N PRO A 566 21.72 26.50 -19.25
CA PRO A 566 22.84 26.64 -18.31
C PRO A 566 23.24 28.10 -18.06
N GLU A 567 22.96 29.01 -18.99
CA GLU A 567 23.31 30.43 -18.90
C GLU A 567 22.47 31.24 -17.90
N ILE A 568 21.33 30.69 -17.44
CA ILE A 568 20.46 31.36 -16.46
C ILE A 568 20.60 30.76 -15.05
N VAL A 569 21.36 29.68 -14.88
CA VAL A 569 21.53 29.01 -13.58
C VAL A 569 22.95 29.23 -13.05
N THR A 570 23.06 29.67 -11.81
CA THR A 570 24.32 29.82 -11.07
C THR A 570 24.65 28.54 -10.31
N CYS A 571 25.95 28.30 -10.11
CA CYS A 571 26.50 27.17 -9.37
C CYS A 571 26.03 25.76 -9.78
N ALA A 572 25.37 25.61 -10.92
CA ALA A 572 24.98 24.31 -11.46
C ALA A 572 26.18 23.36 -11.55
N ASN A 573 25.97 22.09 -11.22
CA ASN A 573 27.00 21.04 -11.24
C ASN A 573 28.21 21.28 -10.32
N MET A 574 28.12 22.20 -9.35
CA MET A 574 29.13 22.33 -8.30
C MET A 574 28.89 21.30 -7.19
N PHE A 575 29.94 20.93 -6.45
CA PHE A 575 29.76 20.08 -5.29
C PHE A 575 29.05 20.87 -4.18
N TRP A 576 27.88 20.38 -3.76
CA TRP A 576 26.95 21.10 -2.88
C TRP A 576 27.56 21.53 -1.54
N TRP A 577 28.40 20.68 -0.94
CA TRP A 577 29.11 20.99 0.29
C TRP A 577 30.55 20.46 0.27
N PRO A 578 31.54 21.29 -0.15
CA PRO A 578 32.93 20.85 -0.29
C PRO A 578 33.52 20.28 1.01
N ALA A 579 34.38 19.27 0.88
CA ALA A 579 35.05 18.66 2.03
C ALA A 579 35.81 19.71 2.86
N GLU A 580 35.73 19.62 4.18
CA GLU A 580 36.31 20.56 5.16
C GLU A 580 35.69 21.98 5.16
N ALA A 581 34.70 22.27 4.31
CA ALA A 581 34.00 23.54 4.32
C ALA A 581 33.02 23.62 5.50
N LYS A 582 32.85 24.81 6.08
CA LYS A 582 31.81 25.03 7.11
C LYS A 582 30.44 25.00 6.44
N TRP A 583 29.37 24.69 7.19
CA TRP A 583 28.00 24.73 6.67
C TRP A 583 27.61 26.08 6.03
N ALA A 584 28.18 27.18 6.52
CA ALA A 584 27.99 28.52 5.96
C ALA A 584 28.65 28.72 4.58
N ASP A 585 29.58 27.84 4.20
CA ASP A 585 30.35 27.88 2.96
C ASP A 585 29.77 26.92 1.88
N ARG A 586 28.66 26.23 2.16
CA ARG A 586 27.96 25.35 1.21
C ARG A 586 27.39 26.14 0.02
N PHE A 587 27.13 25.43 -1.09
CA PHE A 587 26.50 25.94 -2.30
C PHE A 587 25.01 25.59 -2.41
N ALA A 588 24.55 24.54 -1.72
CA ALA A 588 23.14 24.19 -1.58
C ALA A 588 22.93 23.52 -0.20
N SER A 589 21.68 23.44 0.29
CA SER A 589 21.34 22.69 1.51
C SER A 589 21.34 21.17 1.28
N GLU A 590 21.27 20.73 0.03
CA GLU A 590 21.28 19.33 -0.39
C GLU A 590 21.98 19.16 -1.76
N PRO A 591 22.31 17.92 -2.19
CA PRO A 591 22.84 17.65 -3.52
C PRO A 591 21.88 18.07 -4.64
N GLY A 592 22.45 18.58 -5.75
CA GLY A 592 21.68 19.22 -6.82
C GLY A 592 21.83 20.74 -6.76
N THR A 593 23.06 21.25 -6.83
CA THR A 593 23.28 22.70 -6.78
C THR A 593 22.67 23.40 -8.00
N GLY A 594 21.96 24.50 -7.79
CA GLY A 594 21.58 25.42 -8.85
C GLY A 594 20.57 26.46 -8.39
N GLN A 595 20.84 27.73 -8.70
CA GLN A 595 19.91 28.82 -8.43
C GLN A 595 19.87 29.75 -9.64
N LEU A 596 18.68 30.16 -10.06
CA LEU A 596 18.52 31.13 -11.15
C LEU A 596 19.33 32.41 -10.87
N ASN A 597 19.89 32.98 -11.93
CA ASN A 597 20.63 34.24 -11.91
C ASN A 597 19.66 35.41 -12.16
N PRO A 598 19.29 36.21 -11.14
CA PRO A 598 18.33 37.30 -11.35
C PRO A 598 18.95 38.52 -12.06
N LEU A 599 20.26 38.55 -12.29
CA LEU A 599 20.90 39.63 -13.05
C LEU A 599 20.94 39.35 -14.56
N SER A 600 20.58 38.14 -14.99
CA SER A 600 20.51 37.79 -16.41
C SER A 600 19.14 38.14 -17.00
N PRO A 601 19.06 38.95 -18.06
CA PRO A 601 17.79 39.25 -18.74
C PRO A 601 17.11 38.00 -19.30
N LYS A 602 17.88 36.98 -19.71
CA LYS A 602 17.36 35.73 -20.27
C LYS A 602 16.58 34.92 -19.23
N THR A 603 16.92 35.03 -17.94
CA THR A 603 16.17 34.42 -16.84
C THR A 603 14.70 34.82 -16.89
N TYR A 604 14.41 36.10 -17.14
CA TYR A 604 13.04 36.60 -17.17
C TYR A 604 12.28 36.28 -18.46
N GLU A 605 12.96 35.91 -19.53
CA GLU A 605 12.31 35.40 -20.74
C GLU A 605 11.75 34.00 -20.44
N VAL A 606 12.61 33.10 -19.94
CA VAL A 606 12.25 31.71 -19.62
C VAL A 606 11.26 31.65 -18.46
N VAL A 607 11.53 32.35 -17.35
CA VAL A 607 10.66 32.30 -16.16
C VAL A 607 9.25 32.83 -16.45
N LYS A 608 9.10 33.86 -17.29
CA LYS A 608 7.77 34.37 -17.66
C LYS A 608 7.02 33.39 -18.56
N ASN A 609 7.72 32.72 -19.47
CA ASN A 609 7.16 31.65 -20.29
C ASN A 609 6.64 30.50 -19.40
N VAL A 610 7.47 30.04 -18.45
CA VAL A 610 7.11 29.02 -17.45
C VAL A 610 5.88 29.44 -16.63
N ILE A 611 5.90 30.65 -16.04
CA ILE A 611 4.79 31.18 -15.25
C ILE A 611 3.50 31.24 -16.09
N ASN A 612 3.59 31.69 -17.34
CA ASN A 612 2.43 31.79 -18.22
C ASN A 612 1.81 30.43 -18.53
N ASP A 613 2.64 29.44 -18.88
CA ASP A 613 2.16 28.10 -19.24
C ASP A 613 1.55 27.40 -18.02
N VAL A 614 2.22 27.46 -16.87
CA VAL A 614 1.69 26.89 -15.62
C VAL A 614 0.40 27.60 -15.20
N ALA A 615 0.35 28.93 -15.22
CA ALA A 615 -0.88 29.67 -14.91
C ALA A 615 -2.02 29.37 -15.91
N THR A 616 -1.72 28.92 -17.12
CA THR A 616 -2.72 28.52 -18.12
C THR A 616 -3.22 27.10 -17.87
N MET A 617 -2.32 26.18 -17.55
CA MET A 617 -2.63 24.76 -17.32
C MET A 617 -3.35 24.52 -16.00
N PHE A 618 -3.08 25.33 -14.98
CA PHE A 618 -3.66 25.21 -13.65
C PHE A 618 -4.68 26.34 -13.37
N PRO A 619 -5.98 26.02 -13.23
CA PRO A 619 -7.03 27.03 -13.11
C PRO A 619 -7.14 27.68 -11.72
N ASP A 620 -6.51 27.12 -10.68
CA ASP A 620 -6.62 27.62 -9.31
C ASP A 620 -6.13 29.08 -9.19
N SER A 621 -6.74 29.84 -8.28
CA SER A 621 -6.35 31.22 -8.03
C SER A 621 -4.97 31.37 -7.41
N PHE A 622 -4.45 30.34 -6.74
CA PHE A 622 -3.14 30.37 -6.09
C PHE A 622 -2.07 29.83 -7.03
N TYR A 623 -0.91 30.47 -7.00
CA TYR A 623 0.32 30.02 -7.66
C TYR A 623 1.42 30.02 -6.62
N HIS A 624 2.03 28.87 -6.33
CA HIS A 624 3.16 28.80 -5.42
C HIS A 624 4.45 29.06 -6.22
N ALA A 625 5.19 30.09 -5.82
CA ALA A 625 6.41 30.52 -6.49
C ALA A 625 7.68 30.12 -5.71
N GLY A 626 7.52 29.32 -4.65
CA GLY A 626 8.60 28.79 -3.82
C GLY A 626 9.34 29.88 -3.04
N GLY A 627 10.64 29.99 -3.24
CA GLY A 627 11.48 31.07 -2.71
C GLY A 627 12.11 30.76 -1.35
N ASP A 628 12.22 29.50 -0.99
CA ASP A 628 12.97 28.98 0.14
C ASP A 628 14.47 28.83 -0.15
N GLU A 629 15.23 28.71 0.94
CA GLU A 629 16.61 28.21 0.97
C GLU A 629 17.60 28.80 -0.05
N ILE A 630 17.50 30.09 -0.38
CA ILE A 630 18.47 30.75 -1.25
C ILE A 630 19.85 30.78 -0.59
N VAL A 631 20.80 30.00 -1.12
CA VAL A 631 22.14 29.86 -0.58
C VAL A 631 23.09 30.94 -1.11
N PRO A 632 23.69 31.79 -0.24
CA PRO A 632 24.53 32.91 -0.67
C PRO A 632 25.71 32.53 -1.59
N ASN A 633 26.35 31.39 -1.36
CA ASN A 633 27.57 31.06 -2.10
C ASN A 633 27.30 30.56 -3.51
N CYS A 634 26.11 30.02 -3.78
CA CYS A 634 25.68 29.70 -5.14
C CYS A 634 25.71 30.96 -6.02
N TRP A 635 25.03 32.01 -5.58
CA TRP A 635 25.04 33.30 -6.26
C TRP A 635 26.43 33.95 -6.29
N LYS A 636 27.21 33.87 -5.22
CA LYS A 636 28.59 34.41 -5.21
C LYS A 636 29.54 33.65 -6.14
N ALA A 637 29.19 32.47 -6.64
CA ALA A 637 29.97 31.77 -7.65
C ALA A 637 29.88 32.46 -9.02
N ASP A 638 28.79 33.19 -9.29
CA ASP A 638 28.56 33.84 -10.57
C ASP A 638 29.29 35.19 -10.71
N ARG A 639 29.92 35.40 -11.87
CA ARG A 639 30.75 36.59 -12.13
C ARG A 639 29.94 37.89 -12.22
N SER A 640 28.72 37.83 -12.75
CA SER A 640 27.86 39.01 -12.86
C SER A 640 27.39 39.46 -11.47
N ILE A 641 27.06 38.50 -10.61
CA ILE A 641 26.68 38.74 -9.22
C ILE A 641 27.87 39.25 -8.41
N GLN A 642 29.06 38.64 -8.52
CA GLN A 642 30.28 39.17 -7.90
C GLN A 642 30.53 40.64 -8.29
N THR A 643 30.34 40.98 -9.56
CA THR A 643 30.49 42.35 -10.06
C THR A 643 29.45 43.28 -9.43
N PHE A 644 28.19 42.85 -9.31
CA PHE A 644 27.14 43.62 -8.64
C PHE A 644 27.44 43.88 -7.16
N LEU A 645 27.88 42.84 -6.44
CA LEU A 645 28.27 42.94 -5.02
C LEU A 645 29.49 43.86 -4.83
N SER A 646 30.45 43.83 -5.76
CA SER A 646 31.62 44.74 -5.71
C SER A 646 31.26 46.22 -5.84
N LYS A 647 30.06 46.53 -6.35
CA LYS A 647 29.51 47.88 -6.51
C LYS A 647 28.51 48.25 -5.41
N ASN A 648 28.67 47.69 -4.22
CA ASN A 648 27.79 47.86 -3.05
C ASN A 648 26.37 47.31 -3.21
N GLY A 649 26.13 46.42 -4.18
CA GLY A 649 24.89 45.65 -4.23
C GLY A 649 24.82 44.61 -3.10
N THR A 650 23.61 44.21 -2.71
CA THR A 650 23.40 43.15 -1.70
C THR A 650 22.66 41.95 -2.29
N LEU A 651 22.76 40.78 -1.65
CA LEU A 651 22.02 39.58 -2.07
C LEU A 651 20.50 39.77 -1.92
N SER A 652 20.05 40.46 -0.87
CA SER A 652 18.64 40.87 -0.74
C SER A 652 18.15 41.70 -1.93
N GLN A 653 18.97 42.64 -2.42
CA GLN A 653 18.60 43.42 -3.61
C GLN A 653 18.48 42.55 -4.85
N ILE A 654 19.30 41.50 -4.99
CA ILE A 654 19.19 40.54 -6.09
C ILE A 654 17.86 39.78 -6.03
N LEU A 655 17.46 39.30 -4.84
CA LEU A 655 16.15 38.69 -4.65
C LEU A 655 15.00 39.68 -4.91
N GLU A 656 15.13 40.93 -4.46
CA GLU A 656 14.15 41.98 -4.73
C GLU A 656 14.01 42.27 -6.23
N ILE A 657 15.10 42.21 -7.01
CA ILE A 657 15.05 42.35 -8.47
C ILE A 657 14.27 41.18 -9.10
N PHE A 658 14.47 39.95 -8.60
CA PHE A 658 13.71 38.78 -9.03
C PHE A 658 12.22 38.96 -8.74
N VAL A 659 11.86 39.19 -7.47
CA VAL A 659 10.46 39.32 -7.02
C VAL A 659 9.75 40.50 -7.70
N ASN A 660 10.40 41.67 -7.84
CA ASN A 660 9.80 42.80 -8.55
C ASN A 660 9.54 42.53 -10.04
N SER A 661 10.18 41.52 -10.62
CA SER A 661 10.00 41.14 -12.03
C SER A 661 8.95 40.06 -12.22
N THR A 662 8.84 39.11 -11.27
CA THR A 662 7.94 37.95 -11.35
C THR A 662 6.60 38.20 -10.68
N LEU A 663 6.57 38.77 -9.46
CA LEU A 663 5.34 38.96 -8.69
C LEU A 663 4.29 39.81 -9.44
N PRO A 664 4.61 41.00 -10.00
CA PRO A 664 3.62 41.76 -10.75
C PRO A 664 3.11 41.02 -12.00
N TYR A 665 3.94 40.17 -12.60
CA TYR A 665 3.54 39.37 -13.75
C TYR A 665 2.55 38.27 -13.35
N ILE A 666 2.81 37.54 -12.27
CA ILE A 666 1.87 36.54 -11.74
C ILE A 666 0.54 37.20 -11.34
N ILE A 667 0.58 38.36 -10.68
CA ILE A 667 -0.62 39.15 -10.35
C ILE A 667 -1.39 39.56 -11.62
N SER A 668 -0.69 39.92 -12.70
CA SER A 668 -1.33 40.29 -13.97
C SER A 668 -2.08 39.12 -14.62
N LEU A 669 -1.74 37.88 -14.26
CA LEU A 669 -2.45 36.66 -14.65
C LEU A 669 -3.60 36.31 -13.68
N ASN A 670 -4.00 37.26 -12.82
CA ASN A 670 -5.08 37.14 -11.84
C ASN A 670 -4.84 36.01 -10.81
N ARG A 671 -3.58 35.85 -10.38
CA ARG A 671 -3.19 34.88 -9.36
C ARG A 671 -2.78 35.58 -8.05
N THR A 672 -3.07 34.92 -6.93
CA THR A 672 -2.48 35.21 -5.62
C THR A 672 -1.22 34.37 -5.47
N VAL A 673 -0.11 35.00 -5.08
CA VAL A 673 1.18 34.30 -5.00
C VAL A 673 1.38 33.75 -3.60
N VAL A 674 1.81 32.50 -3.52
CA VAL A 674 2.30 31.88 -2.30
C VAL A 674 3.82 31.78 -2.39
N TYR A 675 4.51 32.20 -1.34
CA TYR A 675 5.95 32.01 -1.17
C TYR A 675 6.21 31.27 0.14
N TRP A 676 7.30 30.52 0.21
CA TRP A 676 7.85 30.10 1.49
C TRP A 676 8.28 31.31 2.33
N GLU A 677 8.25 31.14 3.65
CA GLU A 677 8.47 32.24 4.60
C GLU A 677 9.85 32.90 4.50
N ASP A 678 10.84 32.21 3.96
CA ASP A 678 12.23 32.64 3.78
C ASP A 678 12.34 33.99 3.08
N VAL A 679 11.51 34.21 2.06
CA VAL A 679 11.43 35.47 1.29
C VAL A 679 11.26 36.67 2.23
N LEU A 680 10.58 36.50 3.37
CA LEU A 680 10.40 37.55 4.39
C LEU A 680 11.32 37.37 5.61
N LEU A 681 11.48 36.13 6.08
CA LEU A 681 12.01 35.84 7.42
C LEU A 681 13.48 35.45 7.46
N ASP A 682 14.11 35.14 6.32
CA ASP A 682 15.51 34.74 6.30
C ASP A 682 16.42 35.85 6.88
N SER A 683 17.50 35.38 7.50
CA SER A 683 18.45 36.25 8.20
C SER A 683 19.44 36.94 7.27
N ILE A 684 19.70 36.37 6.08
CA ILE A 684 20.74 36.81 5.14
C ILE A 684 20.14 37.41 3.87
N ILE A 685 19.22 36.71 3.22
CA ILE A 685 18.62 37.06 1.94
C ILE A 685 17.10 37.10 2.10
N LYS A 686 16.56 38.31 2.21
CA LYS A 686 15.13 38.55 2.30
C LYS A 686 14.70 39.77 1.51
N VAL A 687 13.41 39.87 1.26
CA VAL A 687 12.73 40.97 0.58
C VAL A 687 12.10 41.90 1.60
N SER A 688 12.19 43.21 1.35
CA SER A 688 11.48 44.20 2.16
C SER A 688 9.96 44.02 2.08
N PRO A 689 9.20 44.11 3.19
CA PRO A 689 7.74 44.05 3.17
C PRO A 689 7.07 45.03 2.21
N SER A 690 7.72 46.14 1.86
CA SER A 690 7.24 47.11 0.87
C SER A 690 7.12 46.56 -0.56
N VAL A 691 7.81 45.47 -0.86
CA VAL A 691 7.82 44.80 -2.19
C VAL A 691 6.81 43.64 -2.24
N LEU A 692 6.32 43.19 -1.07
CA LEU A 692 5.38 42.07 -0.93
C LEU A 692 4.02 42.61 -0.47
N PRO A 693 3.12 43.04 -1.37
CA PRO A 693 1.78 43.50 -1.00
C PRO A 693 0.97 42.37 -0.32
N PRO A 694 0.56 42.51 0.97
CA PRO A 694 -0.13 41.45 1.70
C PRO A 694 -1.49 41.04 1.13
N GLU A 695 -2.10 41.89 0.30
CA GLU A 695 -3.35 41.60 -0.41
C GLU A 695 -3.20 40.57 -1.54
N ASN A 696 -1.98 40.39 -2.07
CA ASN A 696 -1.69 39.48 -3.18
C ASN A 696 -0.67 38.38 -2.81
N VAL A 697 -0.13 38.40 -1.60
CA VAL A 697 0.91 37.48 -1.13
C VAL A 697 0.44 36.71 0.11
N ILE A 698 0.58 35.40 0.05
CA ILE A 698 0.44 34.46 1.15
C ILE A 698 1.83 33.91 1.47
N LEU A 699 2.14 33.72 2.74
CA LEU A 699 3.40 33.09 3.16
C LEU A 699 3.14 31.70 3.73
N GLN A 700 3.95 30.71 3.34
CA GLN A 700 3.90 29.36 3.87
C GLN A 700 5.03 29.16 4.89
N THR A 701 4.67 28.87 6.15
CA THR A 701 5.65 28.75 7.24
C THR A 701 6.02 27.30 7.45
N TRP A 702 7.31 27.00 7.49
CA TRP A 702 7.81 25.65 7.72
C TRP A 702 8.81 25.56 8.88
N ASN A 703 9.38 26.67 9.33
CA ASN A 703 10.43 26.66 10.35
C ASN A 703 9.94 27.25 11.68
N ASN A 704 10.62 26.94 12.80
CA ASN A 704 10.37 27.46 14.15
C ASN A 704 8.92 27.44 14.66
N GLY A 705 8.09 26.52 14.15
CA GLY A 705 6.73 26.27 14.63
C GLY A 705 5.84 27.54 14.78
N PRO A 706 5.04 27.64 15.85
CA PRO A 706 4.15 28.79 16.09
C PRO A 706 4.84 30.17 16.10
N ASN A 707 6.14 30.21 16.37
CA ASN A 707 6.86 31.49 16.47
C ASN A 707 6.98 32.19 15.12
N ASN A 708 7.29 31.45 14.06
CA ASN A 708 7.33 32.05 12.73
C ASN A 708 5.93 32.35 12.21
N THR A 709 4.95 31.48 12.45
CA THR A 709 3.53 31.79 12.18
C THR A 709 3.13 33.12 12.81
N LYS A 710 3.48 33.34 14.09
CA LYS A 710 3.25 34.61 14.80
C LYS A 710 3.93 35.80 14.11
N ARG A 711 5.19 35.66 13.68
CA ARG A 711 5.93 36.74 12.99
C ARG A 711 5.29 37.13 11.65
N VAL A 712 4.83 36.15 10.88
CA VAL A 712 4.15 36.36 9.59
C VAL A 712 2.84 37.11 9.78
N VAL A 713 1.94 36.59 10.63
CA VAL A 713 0.61 37.21 10.83
C VAL A 713 0.70 38.57 11.53
N ALA A 714 1.67 38.77 12.43
CA ALA A 714 1.93 40.08 13.04
C ALA A 714 2.40 41.12 12.02
N SER A 715 2.98 40.68 10.90
CA SER A 715 3.37 41.52 9.76
C SER A 715 2.22 41.77 8.78
N GLY A 716 1.03 41.21 9.04
CA GLY A 716 -0.20 41.46 8.28
C GLY A 716 -0.47 40.52 7.11
N TYR A 717 0.34 39.48 6.93
CA TYR A 717 0.17 38.50 5.84
C TYR A 717 -0.78 37.37 6.23
N HIS A 718 -1.47 36.85 5.23
CA HIS A 718 -2.12 35.54 5.34
C HIS A 718 -1.07 34.44 5.36
N VAL A 719 -1.35 33.35 6.08
CA VAL A 719 -0.39 32.26 6.28
C VAL A 719 -1.01 30.88 6.03
N ILE A 720 -0.23 30.01 5.38
CA ILE A 720 -0.44 28.55 5.33
C ILE A 720 0.60 27.92 6.24
N VAL A 721 0.19 27.05 7.16
CA VAL A 721 1.07 26.46 8.17
C VAL A 721 1.52 25.06 7.77
N SER A 722 2.84 24.87 7.64
CA SER A 722 3.51 23.61 7.32
C SER A 722 4.74 23.36 8.20
N SER A 723 4.70 23.84 9.46
CA SER A 723 5.80 23.72 10.43
C SER A 723 6.41 22.32 10.49
N SER A 724 7.69 22.18 10.16
CA SER A 724 8.42 20.91 10.03
C SER A 724 8.44 20.10 11.31
N ASP A 725 8.45 20.76 12.48
CA ASP A 725 8.32 20.13 13.81
C ASP A 725 7.06 19.26 13.94
N TYR A 726 6.04 19.51 13.12
CA TYR A 726 4.74 18.84 13.20
C TYR A 726 4.29 18.19 11.89
N TYR A 727 4.49 18.84 10.74
CA TYR A 727 3.78 18.54 9.49
C TYR A 727 4.67 18.00 8.35
N TYR A 728 5.97 17.83 8.55
CA TYR A 728 6.84 17.15 7.57
C TYR A 728 6.75 15.63 7.75
N LEU A 729 6.36 14.92 6.70
CA LEU A 729 6.06 13.49 6.71
C LEU A 729 7.28 12.63 6.36
N ASP A 730 8.28 13.23 5.73
CA ASP A 730 9.58 12.68 5.30
C ASP A 730 10.57 12.45 6.46
N CYS A 731 10.44 13.19 7.57
CA CYS A 731 11.36 13.11 8.70
C CYS A 731 11.42 11.71 9.34
N GLY A 732 12.59 11.36 9.91
CA GLY A 732 12.77 10.13 10.71
C GLY A 732 13.16 8.89 9.90
N HIS A 733 13.69 9.09 8.70
CA HIS A 733 14.18 8.03 7.81
C HIS A 733 15.70 8.05 7.60
N GLY A 734 16.42 8.75 8.50
CA GLY A 734 17.85 8.99 8.39
C GLY A 734 18.21 9.98 7.29
N GLY A 735 19.49 10.11 7.00
CA GLY A 735 19.99 10.91 5.88
C GLY A 735 20.05 10.07 4.59
N PHE A 736 19.82 10.72 3.45
CA PHE A 736 19.88 10.06 2.14
C PHE A 736 21.24 10.16 1.44
N LEU A 737 22.19 10.88 2.04
CA LEU A 737 23.51 11.11 1.46
C LEU A 737 24.35 9.82 1.48
N GLY A 738 24.99 9.50 0.35
CA GLY A 738 26.01 8.46 0.28
C GLY A 738 27.36 8.93 0.85
N ASN A 739 28.13 8.01 1.44
CA ASN A 739 29.46 8.27 2.01
C ASN A 739 29.47 9.31 3.16
N ASP A 740 28.63 9.07 4.16
CA ASP A 740 28.50 9.93 5.33
C ASP A 740 29.15 9.31 6.58
N SER A 741 30.30 9.86 6.98
CA SER A 741 31.09 9.38 8.13
C SER A 741 30.40 9.54 9.49
N GLN A 742 29.26 10.23 9.55
CA GLN A 742 28.46 10.27 10.78
C GLN A 742 27.91 8.89 11.17
N TYR A 743 27.83 7.95 10.22
CA TYR A 743 27.40 6.56 10.45
C TYR A 743 28.55 5.60 10.75
N ASP A 744 29.81 6.03 10.64
CA ASP A 744 30.99 5.20 10.93
C ASP A 744 31.25 5.05 12.45
N GLN A 745 30.35 5.58 13.29
CA GLN A 745 30.50 5.60 14.72
C GLN A 745 30.23 4.22 15.35
N PRO A 746 30.96 3.82 16.42
CA PRO A 746 30.69 2.58 17.13
C PRO A 746 29.25 2.50 17.69
N PRO A 747 28.70 1.29 17.89
CA PRO A 747 27.40 1.11 18.53
C PRO A 747 27.28 1.85 19.87
N GLY A 748 26.21 2.63 20.05
CA GLY A 748 25.97 3.43 21.26
C GLY A 748 26.59 4.82 21.25
N THR A 749 27.16 5.26 20.12
CA THR A 749 27.58 6.64 19.85
C THR A 749 26.82 7.27 18.69
N ASP A 750 25.62 6.75 18.42
CA ASP A 750 24.80 7.12 17.27
C ASP A 750 24.53 8.64 17.24
N PRO A 751 24.58 9.28 16.05
CA PRO A 751 24.23 10.68 15.92
C PRO A 751 22.80 10.93 16.40
N VAL A 752 22.61 12.05 17.10
CA VAL A 752 21.36 12.39 17.83
C VAL A 752 20.10 12.36 16.95
N ASN A 753 20.25 12.58 15.64
CA ASN A 753 19.15 12.72 14.69
C ASN A 753 19.24 11.74 13.51
N GLY A 754 20.03 10.67 13.59
CA GLY A 754 20.09 9.62 12.57
C GLY A 754 20.44 10.09 11.14
N GLY A 755 20.82 11.36 10.94
CA GLY A 755 21.06 12.03 9.66
C GLY A 755 19.86 12.73 9.00
N SER A 756 18.63 12.56 9.50
CA SER A 756 17.50 13.36 9.00
C SER A 756 17.47 14.71 9.74
N TRP A 757 17.49 15.83 9.01
CA TRP A 757 17.61 17.16 9.60
C TRP A 757 16.40 17.52 10.49
N CYS A 758 15.22 17.01 10.15
CA CYS A 758 13.96 17.29 10.83
C CYS A 758 13.48 16.15 11.75
N GLU A 759 14.37 15.26 12.19
CA GLU A 759 13.98 14.20 13.15
C GLU A 759 13.30 14.75 14.43
N PRO A 760 12.47 13.94 15.11
CA PRO A 760 12.13 12.54 14.81
C PRO A 760 11.00 12.40 13.78
N PHE A 761 10.65 11.15 13.43
CA PHE A 761 9.41 10.83 12.70
C PHE A 761 8.18 11.47 13.35
N LYS A 762 7.35 12.14 12.55
CA LYS A 762 6.13 12.80 13.05
C LYS A 762 5.01 11.78 13.11
N THR A 763 4.64 11.37 14.32
CA THR A 763 3.50 10.46 14.53
C THR A 763 2.17 11.17 14.27
N TRP A 764 1.11 10.39 14.06
CA TRP A 764 -0.24 10.96 13.93
C TRP A 764 -0.64 11.78 15.16
N GLN A 765 -0.18 11.42 16.36
CA GLN A 765 -0.46 12.20 17.58
C GLN A 765 0.24 13.55 17.56
N THR A 766 1.48 13.64 17.08
CA THR A 766 2.20 14.92 16.93
C THR A 766 1.45 15.85 15.99
N ILE A 767 1.05 15.32 14.83
CA ILE A 767 0.26 16.05 13.82
C ILE A 767 -1.10 16.49 14.40
N TYR A 768 -1.85 15.57 15.02
CA TYR A 768 -3.17 15.85 15.58
C TYR A 768 -3.12 16.88 16.72
N ASN A 769 -2.05 16.85 17.51
CA ASN A 769 -1.90 17.73 18.67
C ASN A 769 -1.55 19.17 18.30
N TYR A 770 -1.06 19.43 17.09
CA TYR A 770 -0.66 20.77 16.70
C TYR A 770 -1.88 21.71 16.64
N ASP A 771 -1.74 22.88 17.24
CA ASP A 771 -2.72 23.96 17.20
C ASP A 771 -2.09 25.09 16.40
N ILE A 772 -2.43 25.17 15.11
CA ILE A 772 -1.80 26.11 14.17
C ILE A 772 -2.10 27.57 14.49
N THR A 773 -2.97 27.84 15.46
CA THR A 773 -3.28 29.19 15.98
C THR A 773 -2.74 29.45 17.38
N TYR A 774 -1.91 28.55 17.91
CA TYR A 774 -1.33 28.70 19.24
C TYR A 774 -0.50 29.99 19.36
N GLY A 775 -0.77 30.75 20.43
CA GLY A 775 -0.06 32.02 20.69
C GLY A 775 -0.52 33.21 19.84
N LEU A 776 -1.53 33.03 18.99
CA LEU A 776 -2.12 34.10 18.19
C LEU A 776 -3.30 34.76 18.92
N SER A 777 -3.48 36.06 18.70
CA SER A 777 -4.71 36.77 19.06
C SER A 777 -5.84 36.44 18.09
N GLU A 778 -7.10 36.69 18.45
CA GLU A 778 -8.26 36.43 17.58
C GLU A 778 -8.14 37.12 16.20
N ARG A 779 -7.53 38.31 16.14
CA ARG A 779 -7.29 39.02 14.88
C ARG A 779 -6.24 38.32 14.02
N GLU A 780 -5.15 37.88 14.63
CA GLU A 780 -4.07 37.17 13.94
C GLU A 780 -4.51 35.79 13.48
N SER A 781 -5.31 35.06 14.27
CA SER A 781 -5.84 33.75 13.88
C SER A 781 -6.70 33.80 12.61
N LYS A 782 -7.34 34.94 12.30
CA LYS A 782 -8.11 35.12 11.06
C LYS A 782 -7.23 35.21 9.80
N LEU A 783 -5.94 35.47 9.96
CA LEU A 783 -4.97 35.46 8.86
C LEU A 783 -4.43 34.05 8.56
N VAL A 784 -4.68 33.07 9.44
CA VAL A 784 -4.31 31.67 9.21
C VAL A 784 -5.36 31.03 8.30
N LEU A 785 -4.97 30.73 7.06
CA LEU A 785 -5.86 30.12 6.06
C LEU A 785 -6.10 28.64 6.35
N GLY A 786 -5.11 27.98 6.96
CA GLY A 786 -5.10 26.59 7.36
C GLY A 786 -3.68 26.03 7.31
N GLY A 787 -3.53 24.77 6.90
CA GLY A 787 -2.22 24.11 6.90
C GLY A 787 -2.11 22.95 5.93
N GLU A 788 -0.86 22.53 5.71
CA GLU A 788 -0.52 21.43 4.81
C GLU A 788 0.55 20.56 5.45
N VAL A 789 0.36 19.24 5.34
CA VAL A 789 1.44 18.27 5.57
C VAL A 789 2.27 18.15 4.31
N ALA A 790 3.60 18.07 4.46
CA ALA A 790 4.53 17.97 3.34
C ALA A 790 5.14 16.58 3.27
N LEU A 791 5.10 15.94 2.10
CA LEU A 791 5.94 14.80 1.79
C LEU A 791 6.98 15.24 0.76
N TRP A 792 8.16 15.60 1.27
CA TRP A 792 9.36 15.73 0.44
C TRP A 792 9.86 14.33 0.04
N SER A 793 10.40 14.24 -1.18
CA SER A 793 10.54 12.96 -1.86
C SER A 793 11.99 12.54 -2.08
N GLU A 794 12.94 13.02 -1.30
CA GLU A 794 14.34 12.55 -1.35
C GLU A 794 14.43 11.04 -1.08
N GLN A 795 13.52 10.51 -0.25
CA GLN A 795 13.41 9.09 0.09
C GLN A 795 11.96 8.57 -0.02
N ALA A 796 11.16 9.13 -0.93
CA ALA A 796 9.80 8.67 -1.19
C ALA A 796 9.51 8.61 -2.69
N ASP A 797 8.83 7.53 -3.10
CA ASP A 797 8.28 7.32 -4.44
C ASP A 797 6.93 6.57 -4.31
N SER A 798 6.40 6.05 -5.43
CA SER A 798 5.20 5.22 -5.50
C SER A 798 5.11 4.12 -4.44
N THR A 799 6.25 3.52 -4.05
CA THR A 799 6.29 2.35 -3.17
C THR A 799 5.91 2.69 -1.73
N VAL A 800 6.22 3.90 -1.27
CA VAL A 800 6.02 4.32 0.12
C VAL A 800 5.01 5.44 0.28
N MET A 801 4.60 6.12 -0.80
CA MET A 801 3.70 7.27 -0.80
C MET A 801 2.52 7.12 0.16
N ASP A 802 1.75 6.05 0.00
CA ASP A 802 0.53 5.84 0.80
C ASP A 802 0.82 5.65 2.27
N SER A 803 1.85 4.86 2.60
CA SER A 803 2.21 4.59 3.98
C SER A 803 2.80 5.82 4.67
N ARG A 804 3.49 6.69 3.93
CA ARG A 804 4.02 7.96 4.44
C ARG A 804 2.90 8.97 4.67
N ILE A 805 1.94 9.07 3.76
CA ILE A 805 0.88 10.07 3.87
C ILE A 805 -0.21 9.62 4.85
N TRP A 806 -0.65 8.37 4.77
CA TRP A 806 -1.84 7.88 5.44
C TRP A 806 -1.52 6.89 6.54
N PRO A 807 -2.12 7.01 7.74
CA PRO A 807 -3.23 7.89 8.10
C PRO A 807 -2.79 9.20 8.80
N ARG A 808 -1.51 9.56 8.72
CA ARG A 808 -0.98 10.79 9.35
C ARG A 808 -1.66 12.06 8.85
N ALA A 809 -1.86 12.17 7.54
CA ALA A 809 -2.62 13.27 6.93
C ALA A 809 -4.10 13.28 7.35
N SER A 810 -4.71 12.12 7.65
CA SER A 810 -6.07 12.05 8.20
C SER A 810 -6.19 12.74 9.56
N ALA A 811 -5.13 12.66 10.36
CA ALA A 811 -5.08 13.34 11.66
C ALA A 811 -5.06 14.87 11.50
N MET A 812 -4.29 15.39 10.54
CA MET A 812 -4.34 16.81 10.20
C MET A 812 -5.72 17.20 9.66
N ALA A 813 -6.27 16.38 8.75
CA ALA A 813 -7.57 16.65 8.12
C ALA A 813 -8.66 16.89 9.16
N GLU A 814 -8.75 16.05 10.19
CA GLU A 814 -9.70 16.25 11.27
C GLU A 814 -9.39 17.48 12.13
N ALA A 815 -8.12 17.70 12.47
CA ALA A 815 -7.71 18.85 13.27
C ALA A 815 -8.06 20.18 12.59
N LEU A 816 -7.95 20.26 11.26
CA LEU A 816 -8.29 21.45 10.49
C LEU A 816 -9.77 21.52 10.08
N TRP A 817 -10.48 20.40 10.11
CA TRP A 817 -11.92 20.35 9.85
C TRP A 817 -12.74 20.70 11.09
N SER A 818 -12.51 20.03 12.22
CA SER A 818 -13.33 20.14 13.44
C SER A 818 -12.54 20.45 14.71
N GLY A 819 -11.23 20.62 14.61
CA GLY A 819 -10.37 20.90 15.75
C GLY A 819 -9.96 19.63 16.50
N ASN A 820 -8.97 19.79 17.38
CA ASN A 820 -8.44 18.70 18.22
C ASN A 820 -8.88 18.80 19.68
N ARG A 821 -9.92 19.58 19.97
CA ARG A 821 -10.48 19.80 21.31
C ARG A 821 -11.94 19.36 21.36
N ASP A 822 -12.37 18.86 22.52
CA ASP A 822 -13.77 18.57 22.80
C ASP A 822 -14.55 19.84 23.17
N LYS A 823 -15.86 19.67 23.43
CA LYS A 823 -16.76 20.76 23.87
C LYS A 823 -16.35 21.47 25.16
N THR A 824 -15.46 20.88 25.95
CA THR A 824 -14.91 21.46 27.19
C THR A 824 -13.57 22.16 26.96
N GLY A 825 -13.04 22.12 25.74
CA GLY A 825 -11.74 22.69 25.36
C GLY A 825 -10.55 21.76 25.63
N LYS A 826 -10.78 20.52 26.09
CA LYS A 826 -9.70 19.55 26.37
C LYS A 826 -9.27 18.85 25.07
N LYS A 827 -7.97 18.58 24.92
CA LYS A 827 -7.45 17.80 23.79
C LYS A 827 -8.10 16.41 23.77
N ARG A 828 -8.63 16.01 22.62
CA ARG A 828 -9.40 14.76 22.44
C ARG A 828 -8.64 13.69 21.64
N TYR A 829 -7.30 13.71 21.67
CA TYR A 829 -6.49 12.73 20.91
C TYR A 829 -6.80 11.29 21.32
N SER A 830 -7.11 11.05 22.60
CA SER A 830 -7.46 9.73 23.13
C SER A 830 -8.73 9.16 22.49
N GLU A 831 -9.72 10.02 22.21
CA GLU A 831 -10.96 9.63 21.50
C GLU A 831 -10.74 9.56 19.97
N ALA A 832 -9.75 10.30 19.46
CA ALA A 832 -9.35 10.25 18.06
C ALA A 832 -8.63 8.94 17.71
N THR A 833 -7.94 8.29 18.66
CA THR A 833 -7.28 6.99 18.43
C THR A 833 -8.25 5.96 17.84
N ASP A 834 -9.40 5.74 18.46
CA ASP A 834 -10.36 4.72 18.01
C ASP A 834 -10.92 5.05 16.62
N ARG A 835 -11.25 6.33 16.39
CA ARG A 835 -11.77 6.80 15.10
C ARG A 835 -10.73 6.70 13.99
N LEU A 836 -9.48 7.04 14.27
CA LEU A 836 -8.39 6.97 13.30
C LEU A 836 -8.06 5.52 12.93
N ASN A 837 -8.15 4.57 13.87
CA ASN A 837 -7.96 3.16 13.57
C ASN A 837 -9.04 2.60 12.64
N GLU A 838 -10.30 2.89 12.95
CA GLU A 838 -11.44 2.51 12.10
C GLU A 838 -11.33 3.18 10.72
N TRP A 839 -10.93 4.46 10.69
CA TRP A 839 -10.75 5.20 9.45
C TRP A 839 -9.60 4.64 8.61
N ARG A 840 -8.45 4.36 9.21
CA ARG A 840 -7.31 3.71 8.53
C ARG A 840 -7.75 2.39 7.90
N TYR A 841 -8.49 1.56 8.63
CA TYR A 841 -9.01 0.30 8.09
C TYR A 841 -9.93 0.55 6.89
N ARG A 842 -10.84 1.52 7.00
CA ARG A 842 -11.71 1.92 5.89
C ARG A 842 -10.93 2.39 4.67
N MET A 843 -9.86 3.17 4.84
CA MET A 843 -8.99 3.61 3.75
C MET A 843 -8.30 2.42 3.06
N VAL A 844 -7.78 1.45 3.83
CA VAL A 844 -7.22 0.20 3.28
C VAL A 844 -8.25 -0.58 2.47
N THR A 845 -9.48 -0.73 2.97
CA THR A 845 -10.55 -1.39 2.20
C THR A 845 -10.97 -0.64 0.94
N ARG A 846 -10.64 0.66 0.86
CA ARG A 846 -10.89 1.52 -0.31
C ARG A 846 -9.67 1.59 -1.25
N GLY A 847 -8.64 0.78 -1.03
CA GLY A 847 -7.47 0.65 -1.90
C GLY A 847 -6.32 1.61 -1.58
N ILE A 848 -6.29 2.21 -0.39
CA ILE A 848 -5.19 3.08 0.05
C ILE A 848 -4.27 2.32 1.00
N GLY A 849 -2.98 2.23 0.69
CA GLY A 849 -1.94 1.52 1.46
C GLY A 849 -1.54 2.21 2.78
N ALA A 850 -2.51 2.63 3.59
CA ALA A 850 -2.27 3.38 4.82
C ALA A 850 -1.52 2.56 5.88
N GLU A 851 -0.52 3.15 6.53
CA GLU A 851 0.29 2.49 7.56
C GLU A 851 -0.54 2.10 8.80
N PRO A 852 -0.24 0.97 9.46
CA PRO A 852 -0.87 0.64 10.73
C PRO A 852 -0.34 1.53 11.86
N ILE A 853 -1.22 2.08 12.70
CA ILE A 853 -0.83 2.97 13.82
C ILE A 853 -0.72 2.28 15.18
N GLN A 854 -1.27 1.07 15.32
CA GLN A 854 -1.13 0.20 16.49
C GLN A 854 -1.43 -1.26 16.12
N PRO A 855 -1.01 -2.25 16.92
CA PRO A 855 -1.43 -3.63 16.75
C PRO A 855 -2.96 -3.75 16.72
N LEU A 856 -3.49 -4.63 15.86
CA LEU A 856 -4.93 -4.88 15.75
C LEU A 856 -5.57 -5.32 17.09
N TRP A 857 -4.76 -5.93 17.96
CA TRP A 857 -5.17 -6.27 19.32
C TRP A 857 -5.62 -5.05 20.13
N CYS A 858 -4.92 -3.92 20.02
CA CYS A 858 -5.24 -2.67 20.73
C CYS A 858 -6.61 -2.14 20.30
N VAL A 859 -6.91 -2.19 18.99
CA VAL A 859 -8.22 -1.81 18.44
C VAL A 859 -9.34 -2.70 19.01
N LYS A 860 -9.11 -4.01 19.13
CA LYS A 860 -10.12 -4.93 19.68
C LYS A 860 -10.29 -4.83 21.20
N ASN A 861 -9.38 -4.15 21.90
CA ASN A 861 -9.35 -4.07 23.37
C ASN A 861 -9.20 -2.63 23.90
N PRO A 862 -10.11 -1.70 23.55
CA PRO A 862 -9.93 -0.26 23.79
C PRO A 862 -9.88 0.16 25.28
N VAL A 863 -10.41 -0.67 26.19
CA VAL A 863 -10.55 -0.34 27.63
C VAL A 863 -9.27 -0.64 28.45
N LEU A 864 -8.26 -1.29 27.87
CA LEU A 864 -7.06 -1.73 28.60
C LEU A 864 -5.88 -0.76 28.55
N GLU A 865 -5.94 0.31 27.75
CA GLU A 865 -4.79 1.22 27.59
C GLU A 865 -4.94 2.57 28.31
N GLN A 866 -6.15 2.96 28.73
CA GLN A 866 -6.36 4.26 29.38
C GLN A 866 -6.44 4.16 30.92
N GLY A 867 -5.27 4.19 31.54
CA GLY A 867 -5.08 4.56 32.96
C GLY A 867 -4.56 3.45 33.87
N ASN A 868 -3.91 3.85 34.98
CA ASN A 868 -3.32 3.03 36.07
C ASN A 868 -4.20 1.88 36.63
N HIS A 869 -5.45 1.74 36.20
CA HIS A 869 -6.35 0.62 36.49
C HIS A 869 -6.14 -0.60 35.58
N SER A 870 -5.39 -0.49 34.48
CA SER A 870 -5.17 -1.56 33.49
C SER A 870 -4.28 -2.69 34.01
N ILE A 871 -3.18 -2.36 34.70
CA ILE A 871 -2.34 -3.37 35.38
C ILE A 871 -3.15 -4.10 36.46
N ILE A 872 -3.98 -3.38 37.21
CA ILE A 872 -4.82 -3.95 38.28
C ILE A 872 -5.89 -4.90 37.71
N LYS A 873 -6.53 -4.57 36.58
CA LYS A 873 -7.48 -5.46 35.90
C LYS A 873 -6.80 -6.65 35.23
N MET A 874 -5.63 -6.47 34.63
CA MET A 874 -4.86 -7.56 34.02
C MET A 874 -4.41 -8.55 35.10
N VAL A 875 -3.89 -8.06 36.23
CA VAL A 875 -3.53 -8.87 37.40
C VAL A 875 -4.77 -9.54 38.01
N ALA A 876 -5.92 -8.89 38.03
CA ALA A 876 -7.18 -9.49 38.52
C ALA A 876 -7.71 -10.60 37.58
N ILE A 877 -7.61 -10.44 36.26
CA ILE A 877 -8.02 -11.47 35.27
C ILE A 877 -7.08 -12.68 35.34
N ILE A 878 -5.77 -12.42 35.37
CA ILE A 878 -4.75 -13.47 35.55
C ILE A 878 -4.99 -14.18 36.89
N GLY A 879 -5.18 -13.42 37.97
CA GLY A 879 -5.49 -13.95 39.30
C GLY A 879 -6.76 -14.82 39.32
N ASN A 880 -7.83 -14.39 38.65
CA ASN A 880 -9.08 -15.17 38.57
C ASN A 880 -8.93 -16.46 37.75
N GLN A 881 -8.13 -16.45 36.68
CA GLN A 881 -7.83 -17.68 35.92
C GLN A 881 -7.06 -18.69 36.75
N TYR A 882 -6.05 -18.25 37.51
CA TYR A 882 -5.28 -19.12 38.41
C TYR A 882 -6.12 -19.64 39.58
N VAL A 883 -6.98 -18.81 40.17
CA VAL A 883 -7.89 -19.22 41.26
C VAL A 883 -8.93 -20.23 40.77
N ASN A 884 -9.53 -20.01 39.60
CA ASN A 884 -10.49 -20.96 39.03
C ASN A 884 -9.82 -22.29 38.66
N SER A 885 -8.60 -22.25 38.11
CA SER A 885 -7.79 -23.45 37.86
C SER A 885 -7.48 -24.23 39.15
N ALA A 886 -7.11 -23.53 40.23
CA ALA A 886 -6.83 -24.13 41.54
C ALA A 886 -8.10 -24.74 42.17
N ILE A 887 -9.24 -24.04 42.11
CA ILE A 887 -10.53 -24.55 42.61
C ILE A 887 -10.99 -25.79 41.82
N GLN A 888 -10.73 -25.81 40.51
CA GLN A 888 -11.09 -26.92 39.64
C GLN A 888 -10.22 -28.16 39.92
N SER A 889 -8.91 -27.98 40.14
CA SER A 889 -8.00 -29.05 40.59
C SER A 889 -8.35 -29.60 41.98
N ILE A 890 -8.82 -28.76 42.90
CA ILE A 890 -9.29 -29.19 44.24
C ILE A 890 -10.59 -30.00 44.14
N LYS A 891 -11.50 -29.63 43.22
CA LYS A 891 -12.77 -30.35 43.01
C LYS A 891 -12.61 -31.71 42.32
N THR A 892 -11.53 -31.92 41.55
CA THR A 892 -11.28 -33.17 40.80
C THR A 892 -10.39 -34.16 41.53
N GLY A 893 -9.96 -33.88 42.77
CA GLY A 893 -9.26 -34.85 43.62
C GLY A 893 -7.82 -35.20 43.20
N LEU A 894 -7.20 -34.43 42.30
CA LEU A 894 -5.77 -34.59 42.00
C LEU A 894 -4.93 -33.81 43.03
N ILE A 895 -4.60 -34.46 44.14
CA ILE A 895 -3.56 -33.96 45.05
C ILE A 895 -2.20 -34.26 44.42
N CYS A 896 -1.64 -33.30 43.70
CA CYS A 896 -0.20 -33.17 43.52
C CYS A 896 0.17 -31.73 43.13
N ALA A 897 -0.19 -30.76 43.97
CA ALA A 897 0.35 -29.41 43.86
C ALA A 897 1.83 -29.46 44.28
N SER A 898 2.73 -29.43 43.31
CA SER A 898 4.15 -29.20 43.54
C SER A 898 4.36 -27.89 44.30
N GLY A 899 5.36 -27.81 45.19
CA GLY A 899 5.63 -26.64 46.03
C GLY A 899 5.83 -25.31 45.29
N LEU A 900 5.88 -25.30 43.95
CA LEU A 900 5.89 -24.10 43.11
C LEU A 900 4.56 -23.34 43.09
N GLU A 901 3.41 -24.00 43.20
CA GLU A 901 2.10 -23.31 43.12
C GLU A 901 1.76 -22.53 44.39
N LEU A 902 2.21 -23.02 45.56
CA LEU A 902 2.08 -22.31 46.84
C LEU A 902 2.99 -21.09 46.91
N LEU A 903 4.22 -21.18 46.39
CA LEU A 903 5.14 -20.03 46.30
C LEU A 903 4.58 -18.91 45.42
N ARG A 904 3.88 -19.25 44.33
CA ARG A 904 3.24 -18.26 43.45
C ARG A 904 2.07 -17.54 44.13
N LEU A 905 1.29 -18.23 44.98
CA LEU A 905 0.21 -17.62 45.74
C LEU A 905 0.72 -16.68 46.85
N GLU A 906 1.85 -16.99 47.50
CA GLU A 906 2.49 -16.10 48.48
C GLU A 906 3.07 -14.84 47.83
N VAL A 907 3.67 -14.95 46.63
CA VAL A 907 4.15 -13.79 45.85
C VAL A 907 2.99 -12.87 45.45
N ILE A 908 1.84 -13.44 45.05
CA ILE A 908 0.63 -12.67 44.76
C ILE A 908 0.10 -11.97 46.02
N TRP A 909 0.15 -12.62 47.19
CA TRP A 909 -0.26 -12.03 48.47
C TRP A 909 0.65 -10.86 48.90
N ALA A 910 1.96 -10.97 48.68
CA ALA A 910 2.92 -9.88 48.92
C ALA A 910 2.68 -8.66 48.02
N ILE A 911 2.19 -8.86 46.78
CA ILE A 911 1.81 -7.80 45.85
C ILE A 911 0.52 -7.10 46.31
N PHE A 912 -0.45 -7.84 46.86
CA PHE A 912 -1.72 -7.26 47.36
C PHE A 912 -1.60 -6.55 48.72
N ALA A 913 -0.65 -6.93 49.58
CA ALA A 913 -0.48 -6.33 50.91
C ALA A 913 0.04 -4.88 50.89
N GLY A 914 0.54 -4.40 49.75
CA GLY A 914 1.04 -3.02 49.57
C GLY A 914 0.04 -2.01 49.02
N ILE A 915 -1.23 -2.38 48.81
CA ILE A 915 -2.24 -1.53 48.16
C ILE A 915 -3.26 -1.04 49.20
N GLU A 916 -3.18 0.25 49.59
CA GLU A 916 -4.16 0.90 50.47
C GLU A 916 -5.40 1.36 49.67
N ASP A 917 -6.28 0.42 49.30
CA ASP A 917 -7.61 0.72 48.73
C ASP A 917 -8.71 -0.03 49.49
N SER A 918 -9.68 0.73 50.03
CA SER A 918 -10.82 0.24 50.82
C SER A 918 -11.74 -0.74 50.06
N SER A 919 -11.69 -0.76 48.74
CA SER A 919 -12.48 -1.63 47.86
C SER A 919 -11.98 -3.08 47.85
N LEU A 920 -10.69 -3.28 48.13
CA LEU A 920 -9.96 -4.55 48.06
C LEU A 920 -10.14 -5.43 49.32
N MET A 921 -10.64 -4.87 50.42
CA MET A 921 -10.88 -5.59 51.69
C MET A 921 -11.81 -6.81 51.52
N LYS A 922 -12.80 -6.76 50.63
CA LYS A 922 -13.73 -7.89 50.40
C LYS A 922 -13.09 -9.07 49.66
N ILE A 923 -12.18 -8.80 48.72
CA ILE A 923 -11.44 -9.82 47.96
C ILE A 923 -10.35 -10.43 48.84
N LEU A 924 -9.66 -9.60 49.63
CA LEU A 924 -8.68 -10.05 50.64
C LEU A 924 -9.29 -10.97 51.69
N VAL A 925 -10.54 -10.73 52.11
CA VAL A 925 -11.26 -11.61 53.05
C VAL A 925 -11.56 -12.98 52.43
N GLN A 926 -11.94 -13.05 51.15
CA GLN A 926 -12.14 -14.33 50.44
C GLN A 926 -10.82 -15.08 50.23
N PHE A 927 -9.73 -14.39 49.89
CA PHE A 927 -8.40 -14.99 49.77
C PHE A 927 -7.89 -15.57 51.11
N LYS A 928 -8.11 -14.83 52.21
CA LYS A 928 -7.73 -15.26 53.57
C LYS A 928 -8.51 -16.52 54.01
N LEU A 929 -9.79 -16.63 53.64
CA LEU A 929 -10.61 -17.82 53.88
C LEU A 929 -10.10 -19.05 53.12
N VAL A 930 -9.68 -18.89 51.86
CA VAL A 930 -9.11 -19.98 51.04
C VAL A 930 -7.77 -20.46 51.60
N LEU A 931 -6.88 -19.54 51.99
CA LEU A 931 -5.59 -19.87 52.61
C LEU A 931 -5.75 -20.59 53.96
N VAL A 932 -6.70 -20.16 54.80
CA VAL A 932 -7.01 -20.85 56.07
C VAL A 932 -7.57 -22.25 55.82
N PHE A 933 -8.43 -22.42 54.81
CA PHE A 933 -9.01 -23.73 54.46
C PHE A 933 -7.97 -24.70 53.91
N VAL A 934 -7.01 -24.22 53.10
CA VAL A 934 -5.88 -25.00 52.58
C VAL A 934 -4.92 -25.37 53.71
N HIS A 935 -4.65 -24.44 54.65
CA HIS A 935 -3.76 -24.71 55.79
C HIS A 935 -4.37 -25.70 56.79
N GLU A 936 -5.68 -25.61 57.11
CA GLU A 936 -6.36 -26.61 57.95
C GLU A 936 -6.44 -27.99 57.28
N SER A 937 -6.62 -28.04 55.96
CA SER A 937 -6.67 -29.29 55.19
C SER A 937 -5.31 -30.00 55.14
N MET A 938 -4.22 -29.25 54.95
CA MET A 938 -2.84 -29.77 55.02
C MET A 938 -2.48 -30.28 56.41
N THR A 939 -2.89 -29.57 57.47
CA THR A 939 -2.56 -29.96 58.86
C THR A 939 -3.28 -31.26 59.27
N ARG A 940 -4.50 -31.50 58.77
CA ARG A 940 -5.22 -32.78 58.92
C ARG A 940 -4.60 -33.92 58.10
N LEU A 941 -4.00 -33.63 56.94
CA LEU A 941 -3.29 -34.63 56.11
C LEU A 941 -1.95 -35.06 56.72
N THR A 942 -1.22 -34.15 57.39
CA THR A 942 0.04 -34.50 58.08
C THR A 942 -0.13 -35.33 59.35
N PHE A 943 -1.31 -35.32 59.99
CA PHE A 943 -1.56 -36.16 61.17
C PHE A 943 -1.99 -37.59 60.84
N ASN A 944 -2.52 -37.84 59.64
CA ASN A 944 -2.99 -39.18 59.23
C ASN A 944 -1.95 -40.02 58.46
N ASN A 945 -0.82 -39.44 58.05
CA ASN A 945 0.23 -40.15 57.28
C ASN A 945 1.46 -40.59 58.10
N LYS A 946 1.40 -40.57 59.43
CA LYS A 946 2.39 -41.25 60.30
C LYS A 946 2.04 -42.70 60.65
N LEU A 947 0.98 -43.25 60.06
CA LEU A 947 0.49 -44.58 60.40
C LEU A 947 0.17 -45.42 59.16
N LEU A 948 1.09 -45.55 58.20
CA LEU A 948 1.08 -46.68 57.26
C LEU A 948 2.45 -46.86 56.60
N LEU A 949 3.14 -47.93 57.02
CA LEU A 949 4.18 -48.71 56.32
C LEU A 949 5.50 -48.00 55.92
N ILE A 950 6.70 -48.39 56.35
CA ILE A 950 7.21 -49.75 56.67
C ILE A 950 6.67 -50.77 55.66
N ILE A 951 7.23 -50.76 54.44
CA ILE A 951 7.69 -51.91 53.63
C ILE A 951 8.59 -51.31 52.54
#